data_AF-A0A650CR61-F1
#
_entry.id   AF-A0A650CR61-F1
#
_cell.length_a   1.000
_cell.length_b   1.000
_cell.length_c   1.000
_cell.angle_alpha   90.00
_cell.angle_beta   90.00
_cell.angle_gamma   90.00
#
_symmetry.space_group_name_H-M   'P 1'
#
loop_
_entity.id
_entity.type
_entity.pdbx_description
1 polymer ?
#
loop_
_entity_poly.entity_id
_entity_poly.type
_entity_poly.pdbx_seq_one_letter_code
_entity_poly.pdbx_strand_id
1 'polypeptide(L)'
;MKKITSISNLERFLSKRLIFISMPPLIESLFKKVTNDRIVIVPTKFSSRDELENYSKEIRSKKEGIILGRGYVIDLIRGKVKLGEGSTTLSGNVLVFGYKKALNILEKHKISDKVKVLEYSSLPFDNCVTYVPPLIAEAIRLQERGKLNDQIKVLNKFKLLLYKKPTSKDPIDALKESYRGTNLKEDWEKLTPKWKEVIHYYLDSSLGLLPGESEKALENLSDYSSGYDIELSSPQYPEFVDLLDLSLRNLLNGKNVYILGNLRSGKSTFASLLTKRLEELGFKAKVVDYHGISQGYKYIGKLAEELNDKEPLIGVLTYDLYRVIRPKKGLIIKPGSRVIFSLTERKDLAVKIDKGVYDVPLSFLLTSENLDFGDYFFDYMFNVIFDADPNKVLWYLPLLKLAKDYGLPIPRMLGKISLEISGRKLDNEKDLVLKWFSVINRDIKIKISEEYGTDLIDVIDVNKIKKALEEEITKRLTPKNSLSLIELYYYSLMDFDFLQVPNTGELSDYLISGKKVNRLIKEILGELLPTLIENSSQKIEEICMSLRTRISTFKSTLQIEKEKINKIIEDTLLAPYKLVSEIKLVLSSEQSPPDCVETALQITVSAVKGGRTEWVKSVIPDLIKRAKENTLFARLFSIIAYYYLMNEEDERLEEEIERLQDAYSIFPKSLIKYKRGELAHLEVQDPLWATILFGSLADYALSSKDLIKFAFLYEKFRRSIAKVKEISLNKDEALLLSDFLMAIPTTNSSLIYKELTLLKKRLDAGIGYTLLLTHPSTESVRTTIELAEKLSNDWFSEVWKRVKEGDYTDEDCMDMIKMYQLKLMKSLANGEKYEYKTILQDVMDLKNMCNQVKSTDIKGAIDMITNLSGVILNNRQEELIISGTSLDLAIYIGSLILLGRKDKQYFFSIIAKQIEERHPPDSLEVLLVQLIDALINEDKKRLEQKIEKMKDNYYSAMLEVLVKVLTDKRRAVLGLIPYIGMWHITGNRPRGLLY
;
A
#
# COMPACT_ATOMS: atom_id res chain seq x y z
N MET A 1 2.94 7.08 15.20
CA MET A 1 1.89 6.11 15.64
C MET A 1 1.15 5.51 14.44
N LYS A 2 1.14 4.17 14.26
CA LYS A 2 0.30 3.49 13.26
C LYS A 2 -1.05 3.11 13.89
N LYS A 3 -2.12 3.37 13.16
CA LYS A 3 -3.54 3.26 13.56
C LYS A 3 -3.88 1.96 14.29
N ILE A 4 -4.70 2.19 15.31
CA ILE A 4 -5.33 1.30 16.27
C ILE A 4 -6.09 0.20 15.53
N THR A 5 -5.63 -1.04 15.68
CA THR A 5 -6.48 -2.23 15.65
C THR A 5 -7.62 -1.97 16.62
N SER A 6 -8.89 -2.03 16.17
CA SER A 6 -10.04 -1.62 16.99
C SER A 6 -9.94 -2.14 18.42
N ILE A 7 -10.05 -1.24 19.40
CA ILE A 7 -10.03 -1.55 20.82
C ILE A 7 -11.07 -2.64 21.15
N SER A 8 -12.18 -2.72 20.40
CA SER A 8 -13.17 -3.80 20.49
C SER A 8 -12.62 -5.20 20.14
N ASN A 9 -11.72 -5.31 19.16
CA ASN A 9 -11.06 -6.57 18.85
C ASN A 9 -9.95 -6.88 19.86
N LEU A 10 -9.26 -5.85 20.37
CA LEU A 10 -8.26 -6.00 21.43
C LEU A 10 -8.90 -6.41 22.77
N GLU A 11 -10.04 -5.83 23.15
CA GLU A 11 -10.84 -6.19 24.33
C GLU A 11 -11.46 -7.57 24.18
N ARG A 12 -11.89 -7.96 22.97
CA ARG A 12 -12.36 -9.33 22.68
C ARG A 12 -11.22 -10.38 22.66
N PHE A 13 -9.99 -9.94 22.42
CA PHE A 13 -8.77 -10.76 22.46
C PHE A 13 -8.19 -10.85 23.90
N LEU A 14 -8.23 -9.74 24.65
CA LEU A 14 -7.80 -9.60 26.04
C LEU A 14 -8.83 -10.17 27.04
N SER A 15 -10.10 -10.29 26.65
CA SER A 15 -11.13 -11.02 27.43
C SER A 15 -10.97 -12.54 27.37
N LYS A 16 -10.14 -13.09 26.47
CA LYS A 16 -9.74 -14.49 26.50
C LYS A 16 -8.53 -14.66 27.40
N ARG A 17 -8.80 -14.84 28.69
CA ARG A 17 -7.78 -15.12 29.70
C ARG A 17 -6.97 -16.41 29.41
N LEU A 18 -7.55 -17.43 28.76
CA LEU A 18 -6.89 -18.70 28.37
C LEU A 18 -6.70 -18.83 26.84
N ILE A 19 -5.47 -19.08 26.38
CA ILE A 19 -5.12 -19.18 24.96
C ILE A 19 -4.52 -20.56 24.66
N PHE A 20 -5.09 -21.28 23.69
CA PHE A 20 -4.51 -22.53 23.17
C PHE A 20 -3.72 -22.26 21.90
N ILE A 21 -2.47 -22.71 21.87
CA ILE A 21 -1.54 -22.60 20.75
C ILE A 21 -1.13 -24.02 20.32
N SER A 22 -1.47 -24.35 19.08
CA SER A 22 -1.10 -25.59 18.41
C SER A 22 0.27 -25.43 17.74
N MET A 23 1.12 -26.46 17.80
CA MET A 23 2.41 -26.49 17.10
C MET A 23 2.69 -27.85 16.44
N PRO A 24 3.58 -27.89 15.44
CA PRO A 24 4.19 -29.12 14.93
C PRO A 24 5.00 -29.89 15.99
N PRO A 25 5.26 -31.20 15.79
CA PRO A 25 6.13 -31.98 16.68
C PRO A 25 7.56 -31.42 16.73
N LEU A 26 8.28 -31.72 17.81
CA LEU A 26 9.67 -31.35 18.12
C LEU A 26 9.91 -29.88 18.54
N ILE A 27 8.90 -29.03 18.44
CA ILE A 27 9.03 -27.59 18.74
C ILE A 27 8.91 -27.28 20.24
N GLU A 28 8.44 -28.21 21.06
CA GLU A 28 8.23 -28.07 22.50
C GLU A 28 9.50 -27.60 23.23
N SER A 29 10.64 -28.16 22.85
CA SER A 29 11.95 -27.91 23.48
C SER A 29 12.46 -26.49 23.31
N LEU A 30 12.06 -25.80 22.24
CA LEU A 30 12.41 -24.39 21.99
C LEU A 30 11.68 -23.47 22.98
N PHE A 31 10.44 -23.81 23.34
CA PHE A 31 9.63 -23.00 24.25
C PHE A 31 9.94 -23.27 25.71
N LYS A 32 10.29 -24.52 26.08
CA LYS A 32 10.79 -24.86 27.42
C LYS A 32 11.99 -24.02 27.88
N LYS A 33 12.78 -23.48 26.95
CA LYS A 33 13.97 -22.67 27.25
C LYS A 33 13.67 -21.19 27.54
N VAL A 34 12.44 -20.72 27.29
CA VAL A 34 12.08 -19.29 27.30
C VAL A 34 10.91 -18.99 28.26
N THR A 35 10.52 -19.95 29.10
CA THR A 35 9.23 -19.91 29.81
C THR A 35 9.24 -19.09 31.11
N ASN A 36 8.33 -18.10 31.17
CA ASN A 36 7.69 -17.55 32.38
C ASN A 36 6.61 -18.53 32.91
N ASP A 37 6.21 -18.39 34.18
CA ASP A 37 5.17 -19.20 34.89
C ASP A 37 3.77 -19.21 34.26
N ARG A 38 3.55 -18.47 33.16
CA ARG A 38 2.24 -18.32 32.48
C ARG A 38 2.03 -19.30 31.30
N ILE A 39 3.03 -20.10 30.94
CA ILE A 39 2.97 -21.03 29.80
C ILE A 39 2.94 -22.48 30.30
N VAL A 40 1.90 -23.22 29.93
CA VAL A 40 1.75 -24.66 30.21
C VAL A 40 1.98 -25.43 28.92
N ILE A 41 2.99 -26.29 28.91
CA ILE A 41 3.28 -27.17 27.77
C ILE A 41 2.58 -28.51 28.00
N VAL A 42 1.72 -28.87 27.06
CA VAL A 42 0.93 -30.10 27.09
C VAL A 42 1.83 -31.33 26.90
N PRO A 43 1.61 -32.43 27.65
CA PRO A 43 2.26 -33.71 27.43
C PRO A 43 2.14 -34.19 25.99
N THR A 44 3.21 -34.77 25.47
CA THR A 44 3.25 -35.28 24.09
C THR A 44 2.67 -36.69 23.99
N LYS A 45 2.50 -37.39 25.11
CA LYS A 45 2.01 -38.78 25.22
C LYS A 45 1.11 -38.92 26.44
N PHE A 46 0.20 -39.88 26.42
CA PHE A 46 -0.67 -40.26 27.53
C PHE A 46 -0.68 -41.79 27.68
N SER A 47 -0.75 -42.27 28.93
CA SER A 47 -0.73 -43.69 29.26
C SER A 47 -2.10 -44.36 29.11
N SER A 48 -3.18 -43.60 29.31
CA SER A 48 -4.57 -44.07 29.18
C SER A 48 -5.53 -42.97 28.71
N ARG A 49 -6.74 -43.37 28.29
CA ARG A 49 -7.82 -42.44 27.96
C ARG A 49 -8.26 -41.62 29.18
N ASP A 50 -8.32 -42.25 30.35
CA ASP A 50 -8.71 -41.58 31.60
C ASP A 50 -7.71 -40.48 31.98
N GLU A 51 -6.41 -40.70 31.75
CA GLU A 51 -5.38 -39.68 31.96
C GLU A 51 -5.60 -38.46 31.05
N LEU A 52 -5.84 -38.70 29.76
CA LEU A 52 -6.14 -37.63 28.81
C LEU A 52 -7.42 -36.86 29.19
N GLU A 53 -8.48 -37.56 29.60
CA GLU A 53 -9.73 -36.93 30.00
C GLU A 53 -9.57 -36.10 31.29
N ASN A 54 -8.84 -36.61 32.28
CA ASN A 54 -8.54 -35.89 33.52
C ASN A 54 -7.67 -34.66 33.25
N TYR A 55 -6.62 -34.79 32.44
CA TYR A 55 -5.77 -33.66 32.04
C TYR A 55 -6.55 -32.63 31.23
N SER A 56 -7.45 -33.07 30.35
CA SER A 56 -8.32 -32.17 29.59
C SER A 56 -9.25 -31.36 30.50
N LYS A 57 -9.83 -31.99 31.53
CA LYS A 57 -10.65 -31.31 32.53
C LYS A 57 -9.83 -30.29 33.33
N GLU A 58 -8.61 -30.63 33.73
CA GLU A 58 -7.68 -29.73 34.43
C GLU A 58 -7.31 -28.51 33.56
N ILE A 59 -6.95 -28.72 32.30
CA ILE A 59 -6.55 -27.62 31.41
C ILE A 59 -7.74 -26.73 31.05
N ARG A 60 -8.94 -27.30 30.85
CA ARG A 60 -10.17 -26.54 30.57
C ARG A 60 -10.68 -25.77 31.79
N SER A 61 -10.36 -26.19 33.02
CA SER A 61 -10.76 -25.48 34.25
C SER A 61 -9.90 -24.25 34.55
N LYS A 62 -8.72 -24.13 33.92
CA LYS A 62 -7.87 -22.93 34.03
C LYS A 62 -8.59 -21.72 33.46
N LYS A 63 -8.66 -20.65 34.26
CA LYS A 63 -9.29 -19.39 33.84
C LYS A 63 -8.34 -18.56 32.98
N GLU A 64 -7.03 -18.62 33.23
CA GLU A 64 -6.03 -17.82 32.51
C GLU A 64 -4.75 -18.62 32.17
N GLY A 65 -4.02 -18.23 31.12
CA GLY A 65 -2.71 -18.79 30.74
C GLY A 65 -2.56 -19.12 29.25
N ILE A 66 -1.34 -19.49 28.83
CA ILE A 66 -1.04 -19.96 27.48
C ILE A 66 -0.80 -21.47 27.51
N ILE A 67 -1.65 -22.24 26.83
CA ILE A 67 -1.56 -23.69 26.68
C ILE A 67 -0.94 -24.01 25.32
N LEU A 68 0.26 -24.57 25.33
CA LEU A 68 1.03 -24.85 24.13
C LEU A 68 1.19 -26.38 23.96
N GLY A 69 0.81 -26.92 22.81
CA GLY A 69 0.88 -28.37 22.57
C GLY A 69 0.83 -28.75 21.11
N ARG A 70 1.10 -30.02 20.81
CA ARG A 70 0.98 -30.53 19.44
C ARG A 70 -0.45 -30.39 18.94
N GLY A 71 -0.65 -30.06 17.67
CA GLY A 71 -1.96 -29.72 17.12
C GLY A 71 -3.06 -30.74 17.43
N TYR A 72 -2.82 -32.03 17.14
CA TYR A 72 -3.78 -33.11 17.41
C TYR A 72 -4.11 -33.23 18.91
N VAL A 73 -3.10 -33.12 19.78
CA VAL A 73 -3.28 -33.21 21.24
C VAL A 73 -4.08 -32.03 21.78
N ILE A 74 -3.81 -30.82 21.28
CA ILE A 74 -4.59 -29.62 21.62
C ILE A 74 -6.05 -29.77 21.19
N ASP A 75 -6.30 -30.31 20.00
CA ASP A 75 -7.66 -30.48 19.49
C ASP A 75 -8.43 -31.59 20.23
N LEU A 76 -7.76 -32.66 20.67
CA LEU A 76 -8.31 -33.64 21.64
C LEU A 76 -8.65 -32.98 22.98
N ILE A 77 -7.70 -32.25 23.57
CA ILE A 77 -7.89 -31.54 24.85
C ILE A 77 -9.01 -30.52 24.76
N ARG A 78 -9.21 -29.87 23.61
CA ARG A 78 -10.29 -28.91 23.40
C ARG A 78 -11.63 -29.56 23.02
N GLY A 79 -11.63 -30.87 22.73
CA GLY A 79 -12.82 -31.62 22.33
C GLY A 79 -13.31 -31.26 20.93
N LYS A 80 -12.43 -30.74 20.08
CA LYS A 80 -12.73 -30.50 18.67
C LYS A 80 -12.67 -31.77 17.83
N VAL A 81 -11.85 -32.72 18.28
CA VAL A 81 -11.65 -34.04 17.69
C VAL A 81 -11.77 -35.05 18.82
N LYS A 82 -12.39 -36.20 18.56
CA LYS A 82 -12.44 -37.32 19.49
C LYS A 82 -11.45 -38.41 19.09
N LEU A 83 -11.06 -39.25 20.05
CA LEU A 83 -10.32 -40.49 19.75
C LEU A 83 -11.13 -41.31 18.73
N GLY A 84 -10.44 -41.80 17.70
CA GLY A 84 -11.00 -42.49 16.54
C GLY A 84 -11.35 -41.62 15.33
N GLU A 85 -11.38 -40.28 15.45
CA GLU A 85 -11.76 -39.41 14.33
C GLU A 85 -10.57 -38.98 13.45
N GLY A 86 -9.35 -38.93 14.01
CA GLY A 86 -8.10 -38.66 13.30
C GLY A 86 -8.03 -37.31 12.56
N SER A 87 -7.15 -36.41 12.99
CA SER A 87 -6.95 -35.10 12.37
C SER A 87 -5.48 -34.72 12.28
N THR A 88 -5.06 -34.39 11.06
CA THR A 88 -3.75 -33.82 10.69
C THR A 88 -3.86 -32.33 10.35
N THR A 89 -4.98 -31.69 10.69
CA THR A 89 -5.18 -30.26 10.48
C THR A 89 -4.67 -29.46 11.67
N LEU A 90 -3.88 -28.41 11.43
CA LEU A 90 -3.51 -27.47 12.49
C LEU A 90 -4.61 -26.39 12.60
N SER A 91 -5.34 -26.37 13.72
CA SER A 91 -6.47 -25.46 13.91
C SER A 91 -6.27 -24.50 15.09
N GLY A 92 -6.93 -23.33 15.03
CA GLY A 92 -6.86 -22.31 16.09
C GLY A 92 -5.66 -21.38 15.96
N ASN A 93 -5.03 -21.03 17.10
CA ASN A 93 -3.76 -20.30 17.07
C ASN A 93 -2.64 -21.28 16.80
N VAL A 94 -1.83 -21.06 15.77
CA VAL A 94 -0.82 -22.03 15.35
C VAL A 94 0.56 -21.39 15.29
N LEU A 95 1.57 -22.13 15.75
CA LEU A 95 2.97 -21.76 15.68
C LEU A 95 3.67 -22.59 14.60
N VAL A 96 4.07 -21.95 13.50
CA VAL A 96 4.75 -22.58 12.36
C VAL A 96 6.01 -21.83 11.96
N PHE A 97 6.92 -22.53 11.30
CA PHE A 97 8.13 -21.98 10.72
C PHE A 97 8.01 -21.96 9.19
N GLY A 98 7.76 -20.78 8.63
CA GLY A 98 7.63 -20.64 7.19
C GLY A 98 8.94 -20.73 6.43
N TYR A 99 8.83 -21.01 5.13
CA TYR A 99 9.94 -21.12 4.19
C TYR A 99 10.92 -19.94 4.21
N LYS A 100 10.44 -18.69 4.18
CA LYS A 100 11.34 -17.51 4.20
C LYS A 100 12.28 -17.57 5.41
N LYS A 101 11.77 -17.99 6.57
CA LYS A 101 12.57 -18.08 7.78
C LYS A 101 13.53 -19.27 7.73
N ALA A 102 13.10 -20.42 7.19
CA ALA A 102 13.99 -21.54 6.95
C ALA A 102 15.13 -21.15 6.00
N LEU A 103 14.81 -20.50 4.87
CA LEU A 103 15.78 -20.02 3.88
C LEU A 103 16.79 -19.05 4.50
N ASN A 104 16.33 -18.06 5.28
CA ASN A 104 17.22 -17.12 5.98
C ASN A 104 18.18 -17.83 6.95
N ILE A 105 17.74 -18.91 7.61
CA ILE A 105 18.64 -19.73 8.45
C ILE A 105 19.70 -20.39 7.58
N LEU A 106 19.32 -21.00 6.46
CA LEU A 106 20.27 -21.66 5.55
C LEU A 106 21.27 -20.68 4.95
N GLU A 107 20.81 -19.47 4.59
CA GLU A 107 21.68 -18.40 4.10
C GLU A 107 22.66 -17.92 5.16
N LYS A 108 22.20 -17.72 6.39
CA LYS A 108 23.07 -17.36 7.52
C LYS A 108 24.14 -18.42 7.78
N HIS A 109 23.82 -19.70 7.60
CA HIS A 109 24.76 -20.81 7.74
C HIS A 109 25.53 -21.13 6.46
N LYS A 110 25.38 -20.32 5.39
CA LYS A 110 26.06 -20.48 4.09
C LYS A 110 25.90 -21.89 3.49
N ILE A 111 24.72 -22.49 3.65
CA ILE A 111 24.43 -23.83 3.14
C ILE A 111 24.36 -23.80 1.61
N SER A 112 25.15 -24.67 0.96
CA SER A 112 25.24 -24.78 -0.50
C SER A 112 23.99 -25.44 -1.10
N ASP A 113 23.67 -26.66 -0.65
CA ASP A 113 22.47 -27.39 -1.09
C ASP A 113 21.28 -27.11 -0.16
N LYS A 114 20.64 -25.97 -0.38
CA LYS A 114 19.46 -25.55 0.39
C LYS A 114 18.27 -26.49 0.17
N VAL A 115 18.16 -27.11 -1.02
CA VAL A 115 17.04 -27.98 -1.37
C VAL A 115 17.01 -29.19 -0.46
N LYS A 116 18.12 -29.93 -0.36
CA LYS A 116 18.17 -31.17 0.44
C LYS A 116 17.85 -30.92 1.91
N VAL A 117 18.33 -29.80 2.47
CA VAL A 117 18.00 -29.44 3.86
C VAL A 117 16.51 -29.15 4.04
N LEU A 118 15.90 -28.42 3.10
CA LEU A 118 14.46 -28.15 3.15
C LEU A 118 13.65 -29.44 2.97
N GLU A 119 14.04 -30.33 2.06
CA GLU A 119 13.38 -31.62 1.85
C GLU A 119 13.42 -32.52 3.07
N TYR A 120 14.51 -32.48 3.83
CA TYR A 120 14.66 -33.21 5.09
C TYR A 120 13.92 -32.54 6.25
N SER A 121 13.48 -31.29 6.14
CA SER A 121 12.92 -30.56 7.29
C SER A 121 11.48 -30.11 7.11
N SER A 122 10.89 -30.34 5.93
CA SER A 122 9.49 -30.03 5.62
C SER A 122 8.52 -31.04 6.25
N LEU A 123 7.45 -30.51 6.87
CA LEU A 123 6.33 -31.27 7.40
C LEU A 123 5.01 -30.77 6.82
N PRO A 124 4.30 -31.59 6.02
CA PRO A 124 3.02 -31.23 5.43
C PRO A 124 1.82 -31.63 6.29
N PHE A 125 0.98 -30.66 6.62
CA PHE A 125 -0.33 -30.82 7.26
C PHE A 125 -1.45 -30.60 6.23
N ASP A 126 -2.70 -30.92 6.58
CA ASP A 126 -3.83 -30.78 5.63
C ASP A 126 -4.06 -29.36 5.11
N ASN A 127 -3.60 -28.38 5.89
CA ASN A 127 -3.82 -26.97 5.68
C ASN A 127 -2.54 -26.12 5.79
N CYS A 128 -1.35 -26.69 5.76
CA CYS A 128 -0.10 -25.92 5.61
C CYS A 128 1.10 -26.86 5.45
N VAL A 129 2.24 -26.29 5.05
CA VAL A 129 3.56 -26.92 5.21
C VAL A 129 4.40 -26.02 6.08
N THR A 130 5.20 -26.62 6.95
CA THR A 130 6.10 -25.92 7.87
C THR A 130 7.44 -26.61 7.89
N TYR A 131 8.47 -25.86 8.21
CA TYR A 131 9.79 -26.43 8.51
C TYR A 131 9.97 -26.57 10.02
N VAL A 132 10.70 -27.59 10.47
CA VAL A 132 10.92 -27.82 11.90
C VAL A 132 12.37 -27.46 12.25
N PRO A 133 12.63 -26.43 13.10
CA PRO A 133 14.00 -25.99 13.37
C PRO A 133 14.94 -27.09 13.90
N PRO A 134 14.49 -28.01 14.80
CA PRO A 134 15.30 -29.18 15.17
C PRO A 134 15.69 -30.11 14.02
N LEU A 135 14.86 -30.23 12.97
CA LEU A 135 15.16 -31.00 11.76
C LEU A 135 16.08 -30.21 10.81
N ILE A 136 15.91 -28.89 10.69
CA ILE A 136 16.85 -28.03 9.94
C ILE A 136 18.27 -28.16 10.51
N ALA A 137 18.41 -28.02 11.83
CA ALA A 137 19.70 -28.12 12.50
C ALA A 137 20.35 -29.50 12.34
N GLU A 138 19.53 -30.56 12.29
CA GLU A 138 20.00 -31.93 12.02
C GLU A 138 20.46 -32.11 10.58
N ALA A 139 19.67 -31.64 9.61
CA ALA A 139 20.01 -31.69 8.20
C ALA A 139 21.33 -30.98 7.90
N ILE A 140 21.55 -29.79 8.47
CA ILE A 140 22.82 -29.05 8.35
C ILE A 140 23.99 -29.91 8.84
N ARG A 141 23.87 -30.52 10.04
CA ARG A 141 24.93 -31.40 10.58
C ARG A 141 25.15 -32.66 9.74
N LEU A 142 24.08 -33.22 9.18
CA LEU A 142 24.17 -34.38 8.29
C LEU A 142 24.84 -34.01 6.97
N GLN A 143 24.60 -32.81 6.46
CA GLN A 143 25.24 -32.28 5.24
C GLN A 143 26.73 -32.04 5.46
N GLU A 144 27.10 -31.41 6.58
CA GLU A 144 28.50 -31.21 6.99
C GLU A 144 29.26 -32.55 7.11
N ARG A 145 28.55 -33.64 7.45
CA ARG A 145 29.10 -35.00 7.56
C ARG A 145 29.00 -35.81 6.27
N GLY A 146 28.45 -35.26 5.18
CA GLY A 146 28.24 -35.98 3.92
C GLY A 146 27.18 -37.09 3.95
N LYS A 147 26.33 -37.15 4.99
CA LYS A 147 25.33 -38.23 5.21
C LYS A 147 23.88 -37.84 4.92
N LEU A 148 23.63 -36.58 4.54
CA LEU A 148 22.26 -36.07 4.34
C LEU A 148 21.52 -36.81 3.21
N ASN A 149 22.19 -37.10 2.09
CA ASN A 149 21.57 -37.78 0.96
C ASN A 149 21.11 -39.20 1.33
N ASP A 150 21.94 -39.98 2.04
CA ASP A 150 21.59 -41.32 2.50
C ASP A 150 20.39 -41.29 3.45
N GLN A 151 20.36 -40.31 4.35
CA GLN A 151 19.26 -40.13 5.28
C GLN A 151 17.96 -39.71 4.58
N ILE A 152 18.03 -38.89 3.53
CA ILE A 152 16.88 -38.56 2.69
C ILE A 152 16.37 -39.80 1.95
N LYS A 153 17.26 -40.67 1.44
CA LYS A 153 16.86 -41.93 0.80
C LYS A 153 16.07 -42.82 1.75
N VAL A 154 16.54 -43.00 2.98
CA VAL A 154 15.81 -43.76 4.01
C VAL A 154 14.47 -43.09 4.32
N LEU A 155 14.45 -41.77 4.56
CA LEU A 155 13.23 -41.02 4.87
C LEU A 155 12.17 -41.10 3.76
N ASN A 156 12.58 -41.02 2.50
CA ASN A 156 11.66 -41.04 1.34
C ASN A 156 10.77 -42.29 1.31
N LYS A 157 11.27 -43.43 1.80
CA LYS A 157 10.53 -44.69 1.92
C LYS A 157 9.32 -44.59 2.87
N PHE A 158 9.31 -43.61 3.77
CA PHE A 158 8.24 -43.38 4.75
C PHE A 158 7.38 -42.14 4.43
N LYS A 159 7.82 -41.27 3.50
CA LYS A 159 7.17 -39.97 3.26
C LYS A 159 5.73 -40.07 2.75
N LEU A 160 5.33 -41.18 2.12
CA LEU A 160 3.94 -41.35 1.67
C LEU A 160 2.94 -41.25 2.83
N LEU A 161 3.33 -41.65 4.04
CA LEU A 161 2.52 -41.50 5.26
C LEU A 161 2.22 -40.02 5.57
N LEU A 162 3.13 -39.11 5.20
CA LEU A 162 2.96 -37.67 5.36
C LEU A 162 2.09 -37.05 4.26
N TYR A 163 1.78 -37.77 3.18
CA TYR A 163 0.98 -37.24 2.07
C TYR A 163 -0.40 -37.88 1.98
N LYS A 164 -0.55 -39.16 2.30
CA LYS A 164 -1.80 -39.90 2.16
C LYS A 164 -2.33 -40.30 3.53
N LYS A 165 -3.62 -40.05 3.80
CA LYS A 165 -4.26 -40.55 5.02
C LYS A 165 -4.36 -42.07 4.95
N PRO A 166 -3.88 -42.83 5.96
CA PRO A 166 -3.99 -44.29 5.96
C PRO A 166 -5.44 -44.75 5.96
N THR A 167 -5.68 -45.93 5.37
CA THR A 167 -6.99 -46.59 5.38
C THR A 167 -7.12 -47.59 6.52
N SER A 168 -6.02 -48.23 6.92
CA SER A 168 -5.98 -49.08 8.12
C SER A 168 -6.13 -48.26 9.39
N LYS A 169 -6.75 -48.86 10.42
CA LYS A 169 -6.81 -48.30 11.79
C LYS A 169 -5.67 -48.79 12.68
N ASP A 170 -4.96 -49.83 12.28
CA ASP A 170 -3.81 -50.37 13.00
C ASP A 170 -2.53 -49.59 12.61
N PRO A 171 -1.68 -49.16 13.56
CA PRO A 171 -0.47 -48.39 13.27
C PRO A 171 0.55 -49.11 12.40
N ILE A 172 0.73 -50.42 12.58
CA ILE A 172 1.71 -51.22 11.85
C ILE A 172 1.24 -51.39 10.41
N ASP A 173 -0.03 -51.74 10.22
CA ASP A 173 -0.61 -51.90 8.88
C ASP A 173 -0.70 -50.55 8.14
N ALA A 174 -1.01 -49.45 8.84
CA ALA A 174 -0.98 -48.11 8.27
C ALA A 174 0.43 -47.70 7.80
N LEU A 175 1.46 -48.07 8.58
CA LEU A 175 2.86 -47.85 8.20
C LEU A 175 3.22 -48.71 6.98
N LYS A 176 2.84 -50.00 6.95
CA LYS A 176 3.05 -50.92 5.82
C LYS A 176 2.36 -50.42 4.54
N GLU A 177 1.12 -49.93 4.63
CA GLU A 177 0.38 -49.34 3.49
C GLU A 177 1.16 -48.19 2.83
N SER A 178 1.84 -47.40 3.67
CA SER A 178 2.55 -46.19 3.26
C SER A 178 4.03 -46.42 2.97
N TYR A 179 4.61 -47.55 3.37
CA TYR A 179 6.03 -47.83 3.20
C TYR A 179 6.37 -48.23 1.76
N ARG A 180 7.50 -47.74 1.26
CA ARG A 180 8.03 -47.99 -0.10
C ARG A 180 9.53 -48.32 -0.04
N GLY A 181 9.85 -49.47 0.52
CA GLY A 181 11.20 -50.02 0.52
C GLY A 181 11.22 -51.55 0.57
N THR A 182 12.42 -52.11 0.69
CA THR A 182 12.71 -53.55 0.61
C THR A 182 12.80 -54.24 1.97
N ASN A 183 13.06 -53.50 3.06
CA ASN A 183 13.14 -54.04 4.41
C ASN A 183 12.72 -52.98 5.44
N LEU A 184 11.46 -53.03 5.86
CA LEU A 184 10.86 -52.06 6.78
C LEU A 184 11.61 -51.97 8.12
N LYS A 185 12.02 -53.10 8.70
CA LYS A 185 12.67 -53.14 10.00
C LYS A 185 14.05 -52.48 9.94
N GLU A 186 14.85 -52.85 8.95
CA GLU A 186 16.19 -52.29 8.76
C GLU A 186 16.15 -50.79 8.42
N ASP A 187 15.25 -50.36 7.53
CA ASP A 187 15.08 -48.95 7.19
C ASP A 187 14.56 -48.14 8.38
N TRP A 188 13.67 -48.73 9.20
CA TRP A 188 13.21 -48.11 10.44
C TRP A 188 14.37 -47.93 11.43
N GLU A 189 15.24 -48.91 11.61
CA GLU A 189 16.42 -48.79 12.46
C GLU A 189 17.37 -47.67 12.00
N LYS A 190 17.51 -47.46 10.68
CA LYS A 190 18.33 -46.39 10.07
C LYS A 190 17.73 -44.99 10.19
N LEU A 191 16.43 -44.84 10.46
CA LEU A 191 15.81 -43.53 10.69
C LEU A 191 16.34 -42.87 11.95
N THR A 192 16.56 -41.56 11.87
CA THR A 192 16.92 -40.76 13.05
C THR A 192 15.82 -40.77 14.11
N PRO A 193 16.16 -40.63 15.41
CA PRO A 193 15.16 -40.57 16.48
C PRO A 193 14.10 -39.47 16.29
N LYS A 194 14.49 -38.30 15.76
CA LYS A 194 13.55 -37.20 15.49
C LYS A 194 12.52 -37.55 14.43
N TRP A 195 12.93 -38.24 13.37
CA TRP A 195 12.00 -38.67 12.33
C TRP A 195 11.08 -39.80 12.79
N LYS A 196 11.55 -40.72 13.64
CA LYS A 196 10.69 -41.71 14.31
C LYS A 196 9.59 -41.02 15.12
N GLU A 197 9.96 -40.02 15.92
CA GLU A 197 9.01 -39.24 16.72
C GLU A 197 7.96 -38.51 15.85
N VAL A 198 8.38 -37.94 14.72
CA VAL A 198 7.44 -37.33 13.75
C VAL A 198 6.48 -38.37 13.18
N ILE A 199 6.99 -39.54 12.77
CA ILE A 199 6.16 -40.62 12.21
C ILE A 199 5.13 -41.11 13.24
N HIS A 200 5.55 -41.32 14.49
CA HIS A 200 4.62 -41.68 15.58
C HIS A 200 3.51 -40.63 15.75
N TYR A 201 3.87 -39.34 15.79
CA TYR A 201 2.89 -38.27 15.87
C TYR A 201 1.91 -38.29 14.67
N TYR A 202 2.39 -38.53 13.45
CA TYR A 202 1.54 -38.61 12.26
C TYR A 202 0.60 -39.82 12.30
N LEU A 203 1.06 -40.99 12.75
CA LEU A 203 0.22 -42.16 12.92
C LEU A 203 -0.87 -41.90 13.96
N ASP A 204 -0.49 -41.43 15.16
CA ASP A 204 -1.46 -41.14 16.22
C ASP A 204 -2.51 -40.13 15.76
N SER A 205 -2.06 -39.03 15.14
CA SER A 205 -2.95 -37.97 14.67
C SER A 205 -3.81 -38.38 13.49
N SER A 206 -3.30 -39.13 12.52
CA SER A 206 -4.07 -39.53 11.34
C SER A 206 -5.10 -40.61 11.64
N LEU A 207 -4.77 -41.53 12.55
CA LEU A 207 -5.60 -42.67 12.94
C LEU A 207 -6.55 -42.35 14.09
N GLY A 208 -6.34 -41.24 14.80
CA GLY A 208 -7.17 -40.86 15.94
C GLY A 208 -6.82 -41.63 17.21
N LEU A 209 -5.57 -42.08 17.36
CA LEU A 209 -5.12 -42.89 18.50
C LEU A 209 -4.84 -42.04 19.73
N LEU A 210 -4.62 -42.70 20.87
CA LEU A 210 -4.09 -42.03 22.04
C LEU A 210 -2.64 -41.59 21.75
N PRO A 211 -2.24 -40.34 22.07
CA PRO A 211 -0.86 -39.91 21.82
C PRO A 211 0.16 -40.82 22.52
N GLY A 212 1.08 -41.41 21.77
CA GLY A 212 2.07 -42.39 22.22
C GLY A 212 1.71 -43.86 21.95
N GLU A 213 0.53 -44.14 21.39
CA GLU A 213 0.07 -45.51 21.12
C GLU A 213 0.82 -46.14 19.93
N SER A 214 1.06 -45.39 18.86
CA SER A 214 1.85 -45.87 17.71
C SER A 214 3.29 -46.22 18.06
N GLU A 215 3.89 -45.56 19.05
CA GLU A 215 5.25 -45.88 19.51
C GLU A 215 5.32 -47.25 20.14
N LYS A 216 4.39 -47.56 21.07
CA LYS A 216 4.28 -48.89 21.68
C LYS A 216 4.01 -49.98 20.63
N ALA A 217 3.12 -49.70 19.68
CA ALA A 217 2.78 -50.66 18.63
C ALA A 217 4.00 -51.00 17.74
N LEU A 218 4.83 -50.01 17.43
CA LEU A 218 5.96 -50.15 16.52
C LEU A 218 7.25 -50.68 17.19
N GLU A 219 7.25 -50.93 18.50
CA GLU A 219 8.37 -51.61 19.19
C GLU A 219 8.61 -53.03 18.64
N ASN A 220 7.56 -53.69 18.12
CA ASN A 220 7.59 -55.06 17.61
C ASN A 220 7.44 -55.12 16.09
N LEU A 221 8.18 -54.29 15.35
CA LEU A 221 8.19 -54.32 13.89
C LEU A 221 8.75 -55.63 13.34
N SER A 222 7.99 -56.23 12.42
CA SER A 222 8.38 -57.41 11.64
C SER A 222 9.02 -56.99 10.32
N ASP A 223 9.83 -57.89 9.75
CA ASP A 223 10.38 -57.72 8.41
C ASP A 223 9.23 -57.65 7.40
N TYR A 224 9.24 -56.62 6.56
CA TYR A 224 8.25 -56.38 5.52
C TYR A 224 8.91 -55.72 4.31
N SER A 225 8.58 -56.20 3.13
CA SER A 225 8.99 -55.59 1.85
C SER A 225 7.75 -55.13 1.10
N SER A 226 7.80 -53.90 0.60
CA SER A 226 6.77 -53.39 -0.29
C SER A 226 6.90 -53.90 -1.72
N GLY A 227 8.06 -54.50 -2.07
CA GLY A 227 8.41 -54.89 -3.45
C GLY A 227 8.96 -53.75 -4.31
N TYR A 228 9.05 -52.53 -3.78
CA TYR A 228 9.55 -51.33 -4.46
C TYR A 228 10.63 -50.65 -3.62
N ASP A 229 11.66 -50.10 -4.25
CA ASP A 229 12.65 -49.23 -3.61
C ASP A 229 12.55 -47.83 -4.23
N ILE A 230 12.02 -46.87 -3.47
CA ILE A 230 11.68 -45.55 -4.01
C ILE A 230 12.86 -44.59 -3.91
N GLU A 231 13.14 -43.87 -5.00
CA GLU A 231 14.02 -42.72 -5.01
C GLU A 231 13.25 -41.51 -5.57
N LEU A 232 12.89 -40.57 -4.69
CA LEU A 232 12.16 -39.36 -5.08
C LEU A 232 13.13 -38.34 -5.68
N SER A 233 12.77 -37.80 -6.84
CA SER A 233 13.52 -36.72 -7.48
C SER A 233 13.44 -35.43 -6.65
N SER A 234 14.58 -34.77 -6.44
CA SER A 234 14.64 -33.47 -5.76
C SER A 234 14.28 -32.32 -6.71
N PRO A 235 13.55 -31.29 -6.25
CA PRO A 235 13.33 -30.09 -7.05
C PRO A 235 14.66 -29.37 -7.31
N GLN A 236 14.75 -28.67 -8.43
CA GLN A 236 15.88 -27.79 -8.72
C GLN A 236 15.89 -26.54 -7.80
N TYR A 237 14.71 -26.10 -7.37
CA TYR A 237 14.51 -24.83 -6.68
C TYR A 237 13.99 -25.04 -5.24
N PRO A 238 14.60 -24.41 -4.22
CA PRO A 238 14.19 -24.51 -2.81
C PRO A 238 12.70 -24.21 -2.57
N GLU A 239 12.13 -23.24 -3.29
CA GLU A 239 10.73 -22.81 -3.18
C GLU A 239 9.71 -23.84 -3.65
N PHE A 240 10.14 -24.87 -4.39
CA PHE A 240 9.25 -25.94 -4.83
C PHE A 240 9.05 -27.01 -3.77
N VAL A 241 9.94 -27.12 -2.77
CA VAL A 241 9.90 -28.21 -1.78
C VAL A 241 8.57 -28.26 -1.03
N ASP A 242 8.16 -27.17 -0.40
CA ASP A 242 6.92 -27.16 0.36
C ASP A 242 5.67 -27.17 -0.52
N LEU A 243 5.73 -26.59 -1.72
CA LEU A 243 4.64 -26.65 -2.68
C LEU A 243 4.40 -28.08 -3.17
N LEU A 244 5.46 -28.84 -3.45
CA LEU A 244 5.37 -30.25 -3.83
C LEU A 244 4.71 -31.04 -2.70
N ASP A 245 5.21 -30.92 -1.47
CA ASP A 245 4.69 -31.66 -0.33
C ASP A 245 3.21 -31.37 -0.08
N LEU A 246 2.80 -30.09 -0.19
CA LEU A 246 1.39 -29.69 -0.06
C LEU A 246 0.52 -30.22 -1.20
N SER A 247 1.03 -30.16 -2.43
CA SER A 247 0.30 -30.58 -3.63
C SER A 247 0.11 -32.09 -3.66
N LEU A 248 1.17 -32.85 -3.36
CA LEU A 248 1.13 -34.31 -3.21
C LEU A 248 0.11 -34.70 -2.16
N ARG A 249 0.13 -34.05 -1.00
CA ARG A 249 -0.84 -34.31 0.07
C ARG A 249 -2.28 -34.04 -0.38
N ASN A 250 -2.53 -32.97 -1.13
CA ASN A 250 -3.90 -32.70 -1.61
C ASN A 250 -4.36 -33.72 -2.67
N LEU A 251 -3.50 -34.03 -3.65
CA LEU A 251 -3.83 -34.97 -4.74
C LEU A 251 -4.06 -36.40 -4.22
N LEU A 252 -3.19 -36.90 -3.35
CA LEU A 252 -3.29 -38.24 -2.77
C LEU A 252 -4.49 -38.41 -1.82
N ASN A 253 -5.07 -37.30 -1.36
CA ASN A 253 -6.32 -37.30 -0.59
C ASN A 253 -7.54 -36.84 -1.43
N GLY A 254 -7.47 -36.96 -2.76
CA GLY A 254 -8.62 -36.80 -3.65
C GLY A 254 -9.00 -35.35 -3.99
N LYS A 255 -8.12 -34.37 -3.76
CA LYS A 255 -8.38 -32.95 -4.06
C LYS A 255 -7.62 -32.50 -5.32
N ASN A 256 -8.25 -31.63 -6.11
CA ASN A 256 -7.61 -30.99 -7.26
C ASN A 256 -6.52 -30.01 -6.82
N VAL A 257 -5.51 -29.82 -7.67
CA VAL A 257 -4.48 -28.78 -7.50
C VAL A 257 -4.49 -27.89 -8.74
N TYR A 258 -4.64 -26.58 -8.54
CA TYR A 258 -4.60 -25.58 -9.60
C TYR A 258 -3.36 -24.70 -9.46
N ILE A 259 -2.51 -24.70 -10.47
CA ILE A 259 -1.30 -23.89 -10.55
C ILE A 259 -1.60 -22.70 -11.46
N LEU A 260 -1.79 -21.53 -10.84
CA LEU A 260 -2.15 -20.27 -11.50
C LEU A 260 -0.94 -19.36 -11.68
N GLY A 261 -0.94 -18.54 -12.73
CA GLY A 261 0.07 -17.50 -12.93
C GLY A 261 -0.03 -16.86 -14.32
N ASN A 262 0.95 -16.02 -14.66
CA ASN A 262 1.02 -15.33 -15.96
C ASN A 262 1.26 -16.30 -17.12
N LEU A 263 1.05 -15.84 -18.37
CA LEU A 263 1.24 -16.66 -19.57
C LEU A 263 2.63 -17.31 -19.63
N ARG A 264 3.68 -16.54 -19.40
CA ARG A 264 5.04 -17.07 -19.25
C ARG A 264 5.39 -17.17 -17.79
N SER A 265 5.37 -18.40 -17.28
CA SER A 265 5.84 -18.69 -15.95
C SER A 265 6.11 -20.20 -15.81
N GLY A 266 6.98 -20.60 -14.89
CA GLY A 266 7.35 -22.00 -14.60
C GLY A 266 6.24 -22.91 -14.03
N LYS A 267 4.95 -22.65 -14.31
CA LYS A 267 3.81 -23.46 -13.85
C LYS A 267 3.88 -24.88 -14.39
N SER A 268 4.13 -25.01 -15.70
CA SER A 268 4.27 -26.31 -16.36
C SER A 268 5.49 -27.07 -15.85
N THR A 269 6.61 -26.38 -15.56
CA THR A 269 7.79 -26.98 -14.91
C THR A 269 7.45 -27.58 -13.54
N PHE A 270 6.73 -26.82 -12.70
CA PHE A 270 6.27 -27.32 -11.40
C PHE A 270 5.27 -28.47 -11.55
N ALA A 271 4.33 -28.38 -12.51
CA ALA A 271 3.37 -29.44 -12.79
C ALA A 271 4.06 -30.74 -13.23
N SER A 272 5.02 -30.67 -14.17
CA SER A 272 5.80 -31.83 -14.60
C SER A 272 6.57 -32.47 -13.45
N LEU A 273 7.16 -31.68 -12.57
CA LEU A 273 7.86 -32.18 -11.39
C LEU A 273 6.90 -32.84 -10.39
N LEU A 274 5.72 -32.24 -10.19
CA LEU A 274 4.67 -32.80 -9.33
C LEU A 274 4.16 -34.13 -9.89
N THR A 275 3.91 -34.22 -11.20
CA THR A 275 3.51 -35.45 -11.89
C THR A 275 4.58 -36.52 -11.75
N LYS A 276 5.85 -36.18 -12.00
CA LYS A 276 6.97 -37.10 -11.83
C LYS A 276 7.02 -37.66 -10.41
N ARG A 277 6.85 -36.83 -9.38
CA ARG A 277 6.82 -37.29 -7.98
C ARG A 277 5.63 -38.18 -7.65
N LEU A 278 4.45 -37.90 -8.22
CA LEU A 278 3.28 -38.77 -8.08
C LEU A 278 3.56 -40.15 -8.67
N GLU A 279 4.16 -40.19 -9.85
CA GLU A 279 4.52 -41.43 -10.54
C GLU A 279 5.59 -42.22 -9.78
N GLU A 280 6.62 -41.55 -9.25
CA GLU A 280 7.64 -42.17 -8.38
C GLU A 280 6.99 -42.79 -7.12
N LEU A 281 5.92 -42.19 -6.59
CA LEU A 281 5.14 -42.74 -5.46
C LEU A 281 4.17 -43.88 -5.86
N GLY A 282 4.05 -44.20 -7.15
CA GLY A 282 3.16 -45.22 -7.69
C GLY A 282 1.74 -44.74 -8.00
N PHE A 283 1.53 -43.43 -8.13
CA PHE A 283 0.22 -42.83 -8.42
C PHE A 283 0.24 -42.08 -9.75
N LYS A 284 -0.94 -41.89 -10.36
CA LYS A 284 -1.11 -41.07 -11.56
C LYS A 284 -2.16 -40.00 -11.31
N ALA A 285 -1.96 -38.82 -11.90
CA ALA A 285 -2.91 -37.74 -11.89
C ALA A 285 -3.04 -37.15 -13.30
N LYS A 286 -4.26 -36.78 -13.70
CA LYS A 286 -4.51 -36.12 -14.97
C LYS A 286 -3.92 -34.71 -14.92
N VAL A 287 -3.09 -34.35 -15.88
CA VAL A 287 -2.59 -32.97 -16.04
C VAL A 287 -3.42 -32.27 -17.11
N VAL A 288 -4.07 -31.18 -16.73
CA VAL A 288 -4.83 -30.31 -17.63
C VAL A 288 -4.08 -28.99 -17.73
N ASP A 289 -3.21 -28.88 -18.72
CA ASP A 289 -2.42 -27.66 -19.00
C ASP A 289 -2.98 -26.93 -20.22
N TYR A 290 -3.10 -25.61 -20.13
CA TYR A 290 -3.48 -24.75 -21.25
C TYR A 290 -2.36 -24.63 -22.30
N HIS A 291 -1.11 -24.86 -21.92
CA HIS A 291 -0.01 -25.14 -22.85
C HIS A 291 0.23 -26.66 -22.87
N GLY A 292 -0.09 -27.34 -23.96
CA GLY A 292 0.21 -28.76 -24.08
C GLY A 292 1.72 -29.01 -23.91
N ILE A 293 2.09 -29.96 -23.05
CA ILE A 293 3.50 -30.29 -22.71
C ILE A 293 4.31 -30.77 -23.94
N SER A 294 3.65 -31.09 -25.06
CA SER A 294 4.30 -31.49 -26.32
C SER A 294 3.68 -30.90 -27.59
N GLN A 295 2.51 -30.26 -27.56
CA GLN A 295 1.82 -29.72 -28.74
C GLN A 295 0.87 -28.58 -28.36
N GLY A 296 1.18 -27.35 -28.77
CA GLY A 296 0.25 -26.22 -28.90
C GLY A 296 -0.52 -25.77 -27.65
N TYR A 297 -1.45 -24.83 -27.86
CA TYR A 297 -2.39 -24.35 -26.85
C TYR A 297 -3.62 -25.27 -26.79
N LYS A 298 -4.24 -25.41 -25.61
CA LYS A 298 -5.57 -26.03 -25.48
C LYS A 298 -6.68 -25.00 -25.53
N TYR A 299 -7.74 -25.34 -26.24
CA TYR A 299 -8.95 -24.53 -26.43
C TYR A 299 -9.76 -24.39 -25.14
N ILE A 300 -10.37 -23.23 -24.92
CA ILE A 300 -11.08 -22.89 -23.68
C ILE A 300 -12.25 -23.84 -23.39
N GLY A 301 -12.96 -24.30 -24.43
CA GLY A 301 -14.05 -25.27 -24.30
C GLY A 301 -13.58 -26.62 -23.77
N LYS A 302 -12.53 -27.18 -24.40
CA LYS A 302 -11.92 -28.45 -23.99
C LYS A 302 -11.30 -28.37 -22.59
N LEU A 303 -10.68 -27.25 -22.24
CA LEU A 303 -10.20 -26.99 -20.88
C LEU A 303 -11.35 -27.02 -19.86
N ALA A 304 -12.49 -26.38 -20.17
CA ALA A 304 -13.64 -26.37 -19.27
C ALA A 304 -14.23 -27.76 -19.05
N GLU A 305 -14.26 -28.61 -20.06
CA GLU A 305 -14.67 -30.01 -19.95
C GLU A 305 -13.68 -30.82 -19.10
N GLU A 306 -12.39 -30.78 -19.43
CA GLU A 306 -11.36 -31.57 -18.76
C GLU A 306 -11.16 -31.18 -17.28
N LEU A 307 -11.33 -29.90 -16.93
CA LEU A 307 -11.19 -29.43 -15.55
C LEU A 307 -12.37 -29.77 -14.64
N ASN A 308 -13.51 -30.18 -15.20
CA ASN A 308 -14.71 -30.56 -14.45
C ASN A 308 -14.87 -32.07 -14.27
N ASP A 309 -13.83 -32.84 -14.62
CA ASP A 309 -13.75 -34.29 -14.46
C ASP A 309 -13.96 -34.75 -12.99
N LYS A 310 -14.29 -36.03 -12.80
CA LYS A 310 -14.53 -36.63 -11.47
C LYS A 310 -13.24 -37.03 -10.75
N GLU A 311 -12.17 -37.29 -11.48
CA GLU A 311 -10.88 -37.70 -10.92
C GLU A 311 -10.02 -36.50 -10.46
N PRO A 312 -9.16 -36.67 -9.44
CA PRO A 312 -8.21 -35.63 -9.02
C PRO A 312 -7.26 -35.25 -10.16
N LEU A 313 -7.11 -33.95 -10.39
CA LEU A 313 -6.29 -33.43 -11.48
C LEU A 313 -5.37 -32.30 -11.04
N ILE A 314 -4.32 -32.10 -11.85
CA ILE A 314 -3.41 -30.96 -11.81
C ILE A 314 -3.81 -30.01 -12.94
N GLY A 315 -4.45 -28.89 -12.60
CA GLY A 315 -4.82 -27.86 -13.56
C GLY A 315 -3.75 -26.76 -13.63
N VAL A 316 -3.14 -26.56 -14.79
CA VAL A 316 -2.22 -25.44 -15.03
C VAL A 316 -2.96 -24.40 -15.84
N LEU A 317 -3.17 -23.20 -15.28
CA LEU A 317 -4.05 -22.19 -15.86
C LEU A 317 -3.49 -20.77 -15.69
N THR A 318 -3.97 -19.86 -16.53
CA THR A 318 -3.89 -18.43 -16.23
C THR A 318 -5.01 -18.01 -15.27
N TYR A 319 -4.84 -16.85 -14.64
CA TYR A 319 -5.82 -16.33 -13.68
C TYR A 319 -7.20 -16.06 -14.29
N ASP A 320 -7.21 -15.54 -15.51
CA ASP A 320 -8.41 -15.27 -16.30
C ASP A 320 -9.13 -16.58 -16.66
N LEU A 321 -8.43 -17.62 -17.14
CA LEU A 321 -9.05 -18.93 -17.38
C LEU A 321 -9.69 -19.52 -16.13
N TYR A 322 -9.01 -19.48 -14.99
CA TYR A 322 -9.57 -19.99 -13.73
C TYR A 322 -10.86 -19.26 -13.33
N ARG A 323 -10.90 -17.93 -13.52
CA ARG A 323 -12.09 -17.10 -13.21
C ARG A 323 -13.24 -17.33 -14.20
N VAL A 324 -12.92 -17.58 -15.47
CA VAL A 324 -13.90 -17.83 -16.55
C VAL A 324 -14.48 -19.24 -16.43
N ILE A 325 -13.63 -20.25 -16.36
CA ILE A 325 -14.03 -21.67 -16.32
C ILE A 325 -14.68 -22.01 -14.97
N ARG A 326 -14.17 -21.45 -13.87
CA ARG A 326 -14.61 -21.77 -12.49
C ARG A 326 -14.60 -23.28 -12.20
N PRO A 327 -13.43 -23.94 -12.28
CA PRO A 327 -13.35 -25.37 -12.06
C PRO A 327 -13.67 -25.74 -10.60
N LYS A 328 -13.91 -27.04 -10.34
CA LYS A 328 -14.24 -27.57 -8.99
C LYS A 328 -13.23 -27.11 -7.94
N LYS A 329 -13.65 -27.00 -6.67
CA LYS A 329 -12.77 -26.58 -5.57
C LYS A 329 -11.54 -27.49 -5.45
N GLY A 330 -10.38 -26.87 -5.19
CA GLY A 330 -9.10 -27.56 -5.00
C GLY A 330 -8.09 -26.63 -4.33
N LEU A 331 -6.88 -27.13 -4.12
CA LEU A 331 -5.74 -26.30 -3.69
C LEU A 331 -5.39 -25.33 -4.81
N ILE A 332 -5.38 -24.04 -4.52
CA ILE A 332 -4.96 -23.01 -5.48
C ILE A 332 -3.55 -22.56 -5.12
N ILE A 333 -2.63 -22.71 -6.07
CA ILE A 333 -1.25 -22.22 -6.01
C ILE A 333 -1.19 -21.01 -6.95
N LYS A 334 -0.80 -19.85 -6.44
CA LYS A 334 -0.76 -18.62 -7.23
C LYS A 334 0.42 -17.71 -6.82
N PRO A 335 1.03 -16.93 -7.74
CA PRO A 335 2.10 -15.98 -7.41
C PRO A 335 1.63 -14.83 -6.50
N GLY A 336 2.44 -14.47 -5.50
CA GLY A 336 2.21 -13.39 -4.53
C GLY A 336 2.93 -13.63 -3.19
N SER A 337 3.15 -12.66 -2.32
CA SER A 337 3.86 -12.90 -1.04
C SER A 337 3.23 -14.00 -0.19
N ARG A 338 3.95 -15.11 0.07
CA ARG A 338 3.59 -16.18 1.04
C ARG A 338 2.93 -15.56 2.26
N VAL A 339 1.61 -15.74 2.40
CA VAL A 339 0.97 -15.67 3.71
C VAL A 339 1.32 -16.97 4.41
N ILE A 340 2.58 -17.08 4.82
CA ILE A 340 2.97 -17.95 5.90
C ILE A 340 3.14 -17.04 7.09
N PHE A 341 2.15 -17.05 7.96
CA PHE A 341 2.19 -16.35 9.23
C PHE A 341 3.44 -16.77 9.99
N SER A 342 4.40 -15.84 10.09
CA SER A 342 5.65 -15.99 10.80
C SER A 342 5.59 -15.12 12.05
N LEU A 343 6.16 -15.62 13.15
CA LEU A 343 6.31 -14.98 14.47
C LEU A 343 6.96 -13.59 14.50
N THR A 344 7.21 -12.93 13.36
CA THR A 344 8.05 -11.72 13.30
C THR A 344 7.31 -10.40 13.13
N GLU A 345 5.98 -10.36 12.98
CA GLU A 345 5.27 -9.08 12.80
C GLU A 345 4.53 -8.50 14.04
N ARG A 346 4.49 -9.17 15.21
CA ARG A 346 4.20 -8.54 16.54
C ARG A 346 4.35 -9.49 17.74
N LYS A 347 4.60 -8.92 18.92
CA LYS A 347 4.96 -9.52 20.23
C LYS A 347 3.93 -10.46 20.88
N ASP A 348 2.84 -10.83 20.20
CA ASP A 348 1.72 -11.55 20.81
C ASP A 348 1.55 -12.90 20.08
N LEU A 349 2.09 -13.95 20.72
CA LEU A 349 2.51 -15.27 20.21
C LEU A 349 1.49 -16.20 19.50
N ALA A 350 0.35 -15.71 19.01
CA ALA A 350 -0.73 -16.56 18.52
C ALA A 350 -1.45 -15.98 17.29
N VAL A 351 -1.38 -16.69 16.15
CA VAL A 351 -2.03 -16.29 14.89
C VAL A 351 -3.20 -17.22 14.54
N LYS A 352 -4.37 -16.65 14.25
CA LYS A 352 -5.60 -17.37 13.89
C LYS A 352 -5.60 -17.72 12.39
N ILE A 353 -5.68 -19.01 12.05
CA ILE A 353 -5.84 -19.46 10.66
C ILE A 353 -7.33 -19.50 10.29
N ASP A 354 -7.80 -18.50 9.52
CA ASP A 354 -9.09 -18.57 8.82
C ASP A 354 -8.82 -18.64 7.29
N LYS A 355 -8.99 -19.84 6.71
CA LYS A 355 -9.16 -20.15 5.27
C LYS A 355 -7.93 -20.06 4.32
N GLY A 356 -7.34 -21.23 4.02
CA GLY A 356 -7.25 -21.86 2.67
C GLY A 356 -6.70 -21.11 1.44
N VAL A 357 -6.00 -19.98 1.57
CA VAL A 357 -5.33 -19.31 0.43
C VAL A 357 -3.83 -19.21 0.74
N TYR A 358 -2.99 -19.87 -0.06
CA TYR A 358 -1.53 -19.82 0.06
C TYR A 358 -0.98 -19.00 -1.10
N ASP A 359 -0.48 -17.82 -0.78
CA ASP A 359 0.28 -17.00 -1.70
C ASP A 359 1.71 -17.57 -1.81
N VAL A 360 2.42 -17.39 -2.94
CA VAL A 360 3.80 -17.88 -3.14
C VAL A 360 4.73 -16.81 -3.71
N PRO A 361 5.81 -16.37 -3.03
CA PRO A 361 6.77 -15.44 -3.59
C PRO A 361 7.55 -16.25 -4.63
N LEU A 362 7.00 -16.25 -5.83
CA LEU A 362 7.57 -16.88 -7.01
C LEU A 362 8.32 -15.78 -7.74
N SER A 363 9.48 -15.36 -7.21
CA SER A 363 10.42 -14.50 -7.94
C SER A 363 10.75 -15.07 -9.32
N PHE A 364 10.56 -16.38 -9.55
CA PHE A 364 10.78 -17.05 -10.83
C PHE A 364 9.52 -17.25 -11.70
N LEU A 365 8.28 -17.23 -11.16
CA LEU A 365 7.09 -17.01 -12.00
C LEU A 365 6.95 -15.52 -12.39
N LEU A 366 7.70 -14.65 -11.71
CA LEU A 366 7.86 -13.24 -11.98
C LEU A 366 9.15 -12.99 -12.77
N THR A 367 9.32 -13.66 -13.91
CA THR A 367 10.18 -13.07 -14.94
C THR A 367 9.41 -11.89 -15.55
N SER A 368 9.59 -10.73 -14.91
CA SER A 368 9.22 -9.37 -15.30
C SER A 368 7.72 -9.05 -15.38
N GLU A 369 7.27 -8.16 -14.50
CA GLU A 369 6.01 -7.42 -14.67
C GLU A 369 6.06 -6.37 -15.79
N ASN A 370 7.17 -6.26 -16.56
CA ASN A 370 7.39 -5.17 -17.52
C ASN A 370 8.04 -5.58 -18.87
N LEU A 371 7.88 -6.81 -19.37
CA LEU A 371 8.24 -7.10 -20.77
C LEU A 371 7.01 -6.89 -21.67
N ASP A 372 7.19 -6.17 -22.77
CA ASP A 372 6.17 -5.84 -23.76
C ASP A 372 5.60 -7.15 -24.38
N PHE A 373 4.41 -7.58 -23.92
CA PHE A 373 3.82 -8.90 -24.22
C PHE A 373 2.80 -8.87 -25.38
N GLY A 374 2.72 -7.79 -26.16
CA GLY A 374 1.67 -7.55 -27.16
C GLY A 374 1.34 -8.77 -28.04
N ASP A 375 2.34 -9.25 -28.79
CA ASP A 375 2.15 -10.32 -29.77
C ASP A 375 1.85 -11.68 -29.10
N TYR A 376 2.54 -12.00 -28.00
CA TYR A 376 2.33 -13.26 -27.27
C TYR A 376 0.94 -13.35 -26.62
N PHE A 377 0.39 -12.22 -26.18
CA PHE A 377 -0.96 -12.21 -25.61
C PHE A 377 -2.01 -12.40 -26.70
N PHE A 378 -1.82 -11.81 -27.87
CA PHE A 378 -2.69 -12.02 -29.02
C PHE A 378 -2.66 -13.48 -29.49
N ASP A 379 -1.47 -14.09 -29.60
CA ASP A 379 -1.32 -15.50 -29.92
C ASP A 379 -2.05 -16.40 -28.92
N TYR A 380 -1.90 -16.12 -27.62
CA TYR A 380 -2.65 -16.82 -26.58
C TYR A 380 -4.17 -16.65 -26.78
N MET A 381 -4.64 -15.43 -27.00
CA MET A 381 -6.06 -15.15 -27.19
C MET A 381 -6.61 -15.90 -28.42
N PHE A 382 -5.91 -15.83 -29.55
CA PHE A 382 -6.27 -16.54 -30.76
C PHE A 382 -6.33 -18.05 -30.54
N ASN A 383 -5.26 -18.63 -30.01
CA ASN A 383 -5.15 -20.09 -29.90
C ASN A 383 -5.98 -20.69 -28.76
N VAL A 384 -6.14 -20.00 -27.62
CA VAL A 384 -6.85 -20.52 -26.43
C VAL A 384 -8.29 -20.08 -26.37
N ILE A 385 -8.57 -18.80 -26.65
CA ILE A 385 -9.92 -18.22 -26.48
C ILE A 385 -10.73 -18.37 -27.77
N PHE A 386 -10.11 -18.10 -28.92
CA PHE A 386 -10.72 -18.27 -30.25
C PHE A 386 -10.44 -19.64 -30.88
N ASP A 387 -9.91 -20.60 -30.12
CA ASP A 387 -9.70 -21.99 -30.54
C ASP A 387 -8.88 -22.16 -31.84
N ALA A 388 -7.97 -21.21 -32.10
CA ALA A 388 -7.20 -21.12 -33.34
C ALA A 388 -8.07 -21.10 -34.63
N ASP A 389 -9.29 -20.59 -34.53
CA ASP A 389 -10.25 -20.50 -35.64
C ASP A 389 -10.49 -19.03 -36.04
N PRO A 390 -10.01 -18.59 -37.23
CA PRO A 390 -10.27 -17.25 -37.75
C PRO A 390 -11.77 -16.93 -37.89
N ASN A 391 -12.63 -17.92 -38.16
CA ASN A 391 -14.08 -17.68 -38.25
C ASN A 391 -14.66 -17.34 -36.88
N LYS A 392 -14.14 -17.97 -35.82
CA LYS A 392 -14.52 -17.64 -34.45
C LYS A 392 -14.08 -16.22 -34.10
N VAL A 393 -12.91 -15.76 -34.55
CA VAL A 393 -12.48 -14.36 -34.42
C VAL A 393 -13.49 -13.41 -35.08
N LEU A 394 -13.90 -13.68 -36.32
CA LEU A 394 -14.89 -12.88 -37.04
C LEU A 394 -16.22 -12.79 -36.27
N TRP A 395 -16.67 -13.88 -35.64
CA TRP A 395 -17.90 -13.87 -34.84
C TRP A 395 -17.79 -13.05 -33.54
N TYR A 396 -16.59 -12.74 -33.06
CA TYR A 396 -16.36 -11.93 -31.85
C TYR A 396 -15.66 -10.60 -32.15
N LEU A 397 -15.52 -10.24 -33.43
CA LEU A 397 -14.90 -9.01 -33.90
C LEU A 397 -15.45 -7.74 -33.21
N PRO A 398 -16.75 -7.62 -32.87
CA PRO A 398 -17.26 -6.48 -32.12
C PRO A 398 -16.64 -6.34 -30.72
N LEU A 399 -16.37 -7.44 -30.01
CA LEU A 399 -15.72 -7.39 -28.69
C LEU A 399 -14.26 -6.96 -28.81
N LEU A 400 -13.58 -7.41 -29.87
CA LEU A 400 -12.23 -6.96 -30.19
C LEU A 400 -12.19 -5.48 -30.51
N LYS A 401 -13.15 -4.97 -31.29
CA LYS A 401 -13.28 -3.54 -31.58
C LYS A 401 -13.52 -2.72 -30.32
N LEU A 402 -14.42 -3.15 -29.44
CA LEU A 402 -14.65 -2.49 -28.15
C LEU A 402 -13.40 -2.52 -27.25
N ALA A 403 -12.68 -3.64 -27.20
CA ALA A 403 -11.44 -3.73 -26.44
C ALA A 403 -10.35 -2.79 -27.00
N LYS A 404 -10.25 -2.66 -28.33
CA LYS A 404 -9.32 -1.75 -29.02
C LYS A 404 -9.62 -0.28 -28.72
N ASP A 405 -10.89 0.11 -28.82
CA ASP A 405 -11.29 1.53 -28.78
C ASP A 405 -11.56 2.03 -27.35
N TYR A 406 -12.07 1.15 -26.46
CA TYR A 406 -12.56 1.53 -25.12
C TYR A 406 -11.93 0.74 -23.97
N GLY A 407 -11.08 -0.24 -24.27
CA GLY A 407 -10.39 -1.05 -23.27
C GLY A 407 -11.25 -2.13 -22.60
N LEU A 408 -10.64 -2.80 -21.63
CA LEU A 408 -11.20 -3.92 -20.88
C LEU A 408 -11.30 -3.61 -19.38
N PRO A 409 -12.13 -4.33 -18.60
CA PRO A 409 -13.06 -5.38 -19.02
C PRO A 409 -14.30 -4.84 -19.77
N ILE A 410 -14.94 -5.69 -20.58
CA ILE A 410 -16.23 -5.40 -21.23
C ILE A 410 -17.34 -6.05 -20.40
N PRO A 411 -18.28 -5.30 -19.81
CA PRO A 411 -19.41 -5.87 -19.08
C PRO A 411 -20.20 -6.86 -19.94
N ARG A 412 -20.64 -7.96 -19.32
CA ARG A 412 -21.15 -9.13 -20.03
C ARG A 412 -22.33 -8.77 -20.94
N MET A 413 -23.21 -7.88 -20.49
CA MET A 413 -24.39 -7.51 -21.23
C MET A 413 -24.08 -6.53 -22.37
N LEU A 414 -23.13 -5.60 -22.18
CA LEU A 414 -22.59 -4.79 -23.28
C LEU A 414 -22.00 -5.70 -24.37
N GLY A 415 -21.21 -6.69 -23.98
CA GLY A 415 -20.67 -7.65 -24.93
C GLY A 415 -21.77 -8.47 -25.64
N LYS A 416 -22.85 -8.84 -24.93
CA LYS A 416 -24.02 -9.51 -25.52
C LYS A 416 -24.69 -8.64 -26.60
N ILE A 417 -25.04 -7.39 -26.27
CA ILE A 417 -25.63 -6.44 -27.22
C ILE A 417 -24.76 -6.29 -28.47
N SER A 418 -23.46 -6.11 -28.27
CA SER A 418 -22.49 -5.89 -29.35
C SER A 418 -22.45 -7.04 -30.36
N LEU A 419 -22.56 -8.27 -29.86
CA LEU A 419 -22.60 -9.47 -30.68
C LEU A 419 -23.94 -9.65 -31.40
N GLU A 420 -25.06 -9.39 -30.71
CA GLU A 420 -26.42 -9.50 -31.28
C GLU A 420 -26.64 -8.51 -32.44
N ILE A 421 -26.18 -7.26 -32.30
CA ILE A 421 -26.24 -6.23 -33.37
C ILE A 421 -25.47 -6.66 -34.61
N SER A 422 -24.40 -7.42 -34.41
CA SER A 422 -23.55 -7.92 -35.50
C SER A 422 -24.08 -9.24 -36.08
N GLY A 423 -25.32 -9.62 -35.76
CA GLY A 423 -26.02 -10.78 -36.33
C GLY A 423 -25.76 -12.10 -35.63
N ARG A 424 -25.02 -12.11 -34.52
CA ARG A 424 -24.70 -13.35 -33.78
C ARG A 424 -25.77 -13.65 -32.73
N LYS A 425 -26.41 -14.82 -32.86
CA LYS A 425 -27.28 -15.37 -31.80
C LYS A 425 -26.43 -16.04 -30.72
N LEU A 426 -26.65 -15.63 -29.47
CA LEU A 426 -26.00 -16.22 -28.30
C LEU A 426 -26.94 -17.25 -27.67
N ASP A 427 -26.64 -18.53 -27.85
CA ASP A 427 -27.36 -19.60 -27.17
C ASP A 427 -26.88 -19.72 -25.71
N ASN A 428 -27.68 -19.18 -24.80
CA ASN A 428 -27.58 -19.27 -23.34
C ASN A 428 -26.36 -18.64 -22.66
N GLU A 429 -26.51 -18.41 -21.36
CA GLU A 429 -25.57 -17.78 -20.43
C GLU A 429 -24.25 -18.56 -20.19
N LYS A 430 -23.74 -19.32 -21.16
CA LYS A 430 -22.51 -20.14 -21.01
C LYS A 430 -21.38 -19.79 -21.97
N ASP A 431 -21.53 -18.76 -22.81
CA ASP A 431 -20.45 -18.32 -23.70
C ASP A 431 -19.18 -17.94 -22.91
N LEU A 432 -18.15 -18.79 -23.00
CA LEU A 432 -16.88 -18.65 -22.29
C LEU A 432 -16.05 -17.50 -22.83
N VAL A 433 -16.17 -17.16 -24.12
CA VAL A 433 -15.43 -16.06 -24.74
C VAL A 433 -15.99 -14.73 -24.28
N LEU A 434 -17.32 -14.56 -24.31
CA LEU A 434 -17.97 -13.37 -23.76
C LEU A 434 -17.63 -13.19 -22.27
N LYS A 435 -17.65 -14.27 -21.49
CA LYS A 435 -17.26 -14.25 -20.08
C LYS A 435 -15.78 -13.93 -19.87
N TRP A 436 -14.92 -14.31 -20.80
CA TRP A 436 -13.50 -13.97 -20.76
C TRP A 436 -13.28 -12.47 -20.93
N PHE A 437 -13.92 -11.83 -21.92
CA PHE A 437 -13.90 -10.38 -22.12
C PHE A 437 -14.45 -9.60 -20.90
N SER A 438 -15.34 -10.21 -20.13
CA SER A 438 -15.88 -9.62 -18.90
C SER A 438 -15.03 -9.83 -17.65
N VAL A 439 -13.89 -10.51 -17.73
CA VAL A 439 -13.05 -10.83 -16.55
C VAL A 439 -11.61 -10.35 -16.73
N ILE A 440 -11.13 -10.33 -17.97
CA ILE A 440 -9.79 -9.86 -18.31
C ILE A 440 -9.67 -8.35 -18.05
N ASN A 441 -8.58 -7.94 -17.41
CA ASN A 441 -8.30 -6.55 -17.06
C ASN A 441 -6.85 -6.24 -17.44
N ARG A 442 -6.56 -6.28 -18.73
CA ARG A 442 -5.27 -6.03 -19.36
C ARG A 442 -5.50 -5.38 -20.72
N ASP A 443 -4.61 -4.48 -21.11
CA ASP A 443 -4.62 -3.92 -22.46
C ASP A 443 -4.24 -5.00 -23.49
N ILE A 444 -4.91 -4.97 -24.63
CA ILE A 444 -4.69 -5.93 -25.72
C ILE A 444 -4.18 -5.16 -26.94
N LYS A 445 -3.00 -5.54 -27.43
CA LYS A 445 -2.54 -5.17 -28.77
C LYS A 445 -3.12 -6.19 -29.75
N ILE A 446 -3.95 -5.74 -30.69
CA ILE A 446 -4.58 -6.59 -31.70
C ILE A 446 -3.72 -6.56 -32.96
N LYS A 447 -3.21 -7.72 -33.38
CA LYS A 447 -2.49 -7.85 -34.66
C LYS A 447 -3.50 -7.79 -35.80
N ILE A 448 -3.37 -6.82 -36.71
CA ILE A 448 -4.24 -6.66 -37.89
C ILE A 448 -3.70 -7.55 -39.01
N SER A 449 -4.47 -8.55 -39.43
CA SER A 449 -4.10 -9.49 -40.50
C SER A 449 -5.33 -10.23 -41.04
N GLU A 450 -5.35 -10.46 -42.35
CA GLU A 450 -6.31 -11.36 -42.99
C GLU A 450 -6.22 -12.79 -42.43
N GLU A 451 -5.01 -13.23 -42.05
CA GLU A 451 -4.75 -14.57 -41.51
C GLU A 451 -5.54 -14.86 -40.22
N TYR A 452 -5.76 -13.83 -39.40
CA TYR A 452 -6.53 -13.94 -38.15
C TYR A 452 -7.97 -13.41 -38.29
N GLY A 453 -8.36 -12.89 -39.46
CA GLY A 453 -9.65 -12.22 -39.67
C GLY A 453 -9.81 -10.89 -38.92
N THR A 454 -8.70 -10.24 -38.54
CA THR A 454 -8.70 -8.98 -37.77
C THR A 454 -8.52 -7.74 -38.64
N ASP A 455 -8.23 -7.91 -39.92
CA ASP A 455 -8.26 -6.88 -40.96
C ASP A 455 -9.62 -6.19 -41.07
N LEU A 456 -10.71 -6.92 -40.80
CA LEU A 456 -12.07 -6.40 -40.84
C LEU A 456 -12.51 -5.66 -39.56
N ILE A 457 -11.65 -5.54 -38.54
CA ILE A 457 -12.06 -5.00 -37.22
C ILE A 457 -12.64 -3.58 -37.29
N ASP A 458 -12.10 -2.75 -38.19
CA ASP A 458 -12.51 -1.36 -38.33
C ASP A 458 -13.79 -1.19 -39.18
N VAL A 459 -14.34 -2.28 -39.74
CA VAL A 459 -15.68 -2.31 -40.38
C VAL A 459 -16.80 -2.33 -39.33
N ILE A 460 -16.50 -2.69 -38.09
CA ILE A 460 -17.49 -2.72 -37.01
C ILE A 460 -17.95 -1.30 -36.67
N ASP A 461 -19.24 -1.05 -36.88
CA ASP A 461 -19.89 0.23 -36.58
C ASP A 461 -20.21 0.34 -35.08
N VAL A 462 -19.26 0.91 -34.34
CA VAL A 462 -19.37 1.19 -32.91
C VAL A 462 -20.54 2.12 -32.59
N ASN A 463 -20.95 3.01 -33.50
CA ASN A 463 -22.06 3.94 -33.23
C ASN A 463 -23.39 3.19 -33.11
N LYS A 464 -23.59 2.08 -33.85
CA LYS A 464 -24.76 1.21 -33.66
C LYS A 464 -24.78 0.56 -32.29
N ILE A 465 -23.62 0.09 -31.81
CA ILE A 465 -23.48 -0.51 -30.47
C ILE A 465 -23.79 0.54 -29.39
N LYS A 466 -23.21 1.74 -29.53
CA LYS A 466 -23.43 2.86 -28.63
C LYS A 466 -24.91 3.23 -28.54
N LYS A 467 -25.57 3.42 -29.69
CA LYS A 467 -26.99 3.76 -29.77
C LYS A 467 -27.88 2.68 -29.13
N ALA A 468 -27.60 1.40 -29.38
CA ALA A 468 -28.38 0.32 -28.78
C ALA A 468 -28.19 0.23 -27.25
N LEU A 469 -26.97 0.46 -26.75
CA LEU A 469 -26.73 0.53 -25.30
C LEU A 469 -27.45 1.74 -24.68
N GLU A 470 -27.41 2.90 -25.34
CA GLU A 470 -28.13 4.10 -24.91
C GLU A 470 -29.66 3.87 -24.86
N GLU A 471 -30.24 3.25 -25.90
CA GLU A 471 -31.65 2.89 -25.94
C GLU A 471 -32.03 1.92 -24.81
N GLU A 472 -31.17 0.94 -24.50
CA GLU A 472 -31.43 -0.04 -23.45
C GLU A 472 -31.32 0.56 -22.04
N ILE A 473 -30.35 1.46 -21.80
CA ILE A 473 -30.27 2.24 -20.56
C ILE A 473 -31.53 3.10 -20.42
N THR A 474 -31.93 3.79 -21.50
CA THR A 474 -33.08 4.69 -21.52
C THR A 474 -34.40 3.97 -21.24
N LYS A 475 -34.62 2.80 -21.83
CA LYS A 475 -35.82 1.96 -21.58
C LYS A 475 -35.99 1.56 -20.11
N ARG A 476 -34.90 1.48 -19.36
CA ARG A 476 -34.88 1.03 -17.96
C ARG A 476 -34.74 2.18 -16.95
N LEU A 477 -34.84 3.43 -17.42
CA LEU A 477 -34.76 4.60 -16.56
C LEU A 477 -35.99 4.68 -15.65
N THR A 478 -35.70 4.79 -14.36
CA THR A 478 -36.67 5.15 -13.32
C THR A 478 -36.02 6.22 -12.46
N PRO A 479 -36.78 7.09 -11.77
CA PRO A 479 -36.20 8.08 -10.85
C PRO A 479 -35.27 7.46 -9.79
N LYS A 480 -35.48 6.18 -9.44
CA LYS A 480 -34.62 5.44 -8.52
C LYS A 480 -33.28 5.04 -9.15
N ASN A 481 -33.29 4.51 -10.37
CA ASN A 481 -32.06 4.08 -11.05
C ASN A 481 -31.27 5.27 -11.61
N SER A 482 -31.93 6.37 -11.99
CA SER A 482 -31.25 7.56 -12.53
C SER A 482 -30.20 8.13 -11.58
N LEU A 483 -30.50 8.23 -10.28
CA LEU A 483 -29.52 8.64 -9.27
C LEU A 483 -28.33 7.69 -9.20
N SER A 484 -28.57 6.37 -9.16
CA SER A 484 -27.49 5.36 -9.16
C SER A 484 -26.61 5.42 -10.42
N LEU A 485 -27.17 5.82 -11.56
CA LEU A 485 -26.41 6.01 -12.81
C LEU A 485 -25.54 7.27 -12.78
N ILE A 486 -26.02 8.35 -12.16
CA ILE A 486 -25.21 9.56 -11.90
C ILE A 486 -24.08 9.22 -10.90
N GLU A 487 -24.40 8.49 -9.83
CA GLU A 487 -23.39 7.97 -8.89
C GLU A 487 -22.33 7.12 -9.59
N LEU A 488 -22.74 6.26 -10.54
CA LEU A 488 -21.81 5.43 -11.31
C LEU A 488 -20.93 6.25 -12.25
N TYR A 489 -21.49 7.28 -12.89
CA TYR A 489 -20.71 8.21 -13.69
C TYR A 489 -19.61 8.86 -12.83
N TYR A 490 -19.94 9.39 -11.66
CA TYR A 490 -18.95 9.99 -10.75
C TYR A 490 -17.98 8.98 -10.15
N TYR A 491 -18.44 7.76 -9.84
CA TYR A 491 -17.56 6.66 -9.43
C TYR A 491 -16.49 6.38 -10.50
N SER A 492 -16.88 6.39 -11.79
CA SER A 492 -15.96 6.19 -12.91
C SER A 492 -14.94 7.33 -13.12
N LEU A 493 -15.17 8.49 -12.49
CA LEU A 493 -14.23 9.63 -12.52
C LEU A 493 -13.20 9.57 -11.38
N MET A 494 -13.49 8.87 -10.29
CA MET A 494 -12.68 8.90 -9.08
C MET A 494 -11.55 7.86 -9.04
N ASP A 495 -11.53 6.87 -9.96
CA ASP A 495 -10.46 5.88 -10.18
C ASP A 495 -9.80 5.27 -8.91
N PHE A 496 -10.62 4.95 -7.90
CA PHE A 496 -10.16 4.35 -6.63
C PHE A 496 -10.70 2.92 -6.45
N ASP A 497 -9.79 1.93 -6.50
CA ASP A 497 -10.12 0.49 -6.39
C ASP A 497 -10.74 0.08 -5.04
N PHE A 498 -10.63 0.90 -3.99
CA PHE A 498 -11.17 0.60 -2.66
C PHE A 498 -12.59 1.12 -2.44
N LEU A 499 -13.13 1.96 -3.32
CA LEU A 499 -14.48 2.49 -3.17
C LEU A 499 -15.54 1.41 -3.33
N GLN A 500 -16.69 1.64 -2.70
CA GLN A 500 -17.87 0.82 -2.93
C GLN A 500 -18.42 1.13 -4.32
N VAL A 501 -18.79 0.09 -5.06
CA VAL A 501 -19.43 0.24 -6.36
C VAL A 501 -20.90 0.66 -6.15
N PRO A 502 -21.41 1.69 -6.84
CA PRO A 502 -22.81 2.09 -6.78
C PRO A 502 -23.75 0.93 -7.11
N ASN A 503 -24.87 0.84 -6.39
CA ASN A 503 -25.87 -0.16 -6.70
C ASN A 503 -26.74 0.32 -7.86
N THR A 504 -26.42 -0.12 -9.07
CA THR A 504 -27.20 0.15 -10.28
C THR A 504 -28.30 -0.89 -10.54
N GLY A 505 -28.57 -1.78 -9.58
CA GLY A 505 -29.61 -2.80 -9.67
C GLY A 505 -29.43 -3.70 -10.89
N GLU A 506 -30.50 -3.84 -11.68
CA GLU A 506 -30.54 -4.67 -12.89
C GLU A 506 -29.62 -4.17 -14.02
N LEU A 507 -29.09 -2.93 -13.93
CA LEU A 507 -28.16 -2.38 -14.92
C LEU A 507 -26.69 -2.73 -14.65
N SER A 508 -26.39 -3.40 -13.53
CA SER A 508 -25.02 -3.73 -13.13
C SER A 508 -24.24 -4.49 -14.21
N ASP A 509 -24.86 -5.45 -14.88
CA ASP A 509 -24.22 -6.27 -15.93
C ASP A 509 -23.96 -5.52 -17.25
N TYR A 510 -24.63 -4.38 -17.48
CA TYR A 510 -24.35 -3.48 -18.60
C TYR A 510 -23.20 -2.54 -18.29
N LEU A 511 -23.13 -2.09 -17.03
CA LEU A 511 -22.36 -0.91 -16.68
C LEU A 511 -21.03 -1.24 -15.98
N ILE A 512 -20.91 -2.43 -15.40
CA ILE A 512 -19.85 -2.76 -14.46
C ILE A 512 -19.31 -4.16 -14.71
N SER A 513 -17.99 -4.29 -14.70
CA SER A 513 -17.33 -5.59 -14.55
C SER A 513 -16.34 -5.53 -13.40
N GLY A 514 -16.57 -6.38 -12.39
CA GLY A 514 -15.81 -6.35 -11.14
C GLY A 514 -16.00 -5.03 -10.39
N LYS A 515 -14.97 -4.17 -10.42
CA LYS A 515 -14.98 -2.82 -9.84
C LYS A 515 -14.75 -1.71 -10.87
N LYS A 516 -14.71 -2.05 -12.17
CA LYS A 516 -14.40 -1.11 -13.25
C LYS A 516 -15.63 -0.82 -14.09
N VAL A 517 -15.74 0.42 -14.54
CA VAL A 517 -16.72 0.90 -15.53
C VAL A 517 -15.99 1.01 -16.87
N ASN A 518 -16.52 0.40 -17.92
CA ASN A 518 -15.92 0.48 -19.25
C ASN A 518 -16.00 1.93 -19.78
N ARG A 519 -15.01 2.36 -20.58
CA ARG A 519 -14.95 3.73 -21.09
C ARG A 519 -16.17 4.10 -21.96
N LEU A 520 -16.66 3.18 -22.81
CA LEU A 520 -17.86 3.43 -23.62
C LEU A 520 -19.08 3.76 -22.75
N ILE A 521 -19.22 3.05 -21.62
CA ILE A 521 -20.31 3.27 -20.67
C ILE A 521 -20.18 4.63 -20.01
N LYS A 522 -18.97 4.99 -19.58
CA LYS A 522 -18.70 6.32 -19.01
C LYS A 522 -19.08 7.43 -19.98
N GLU A 523 -18.75 7.28 -21.27
CA GLU A 523 -19.12 8.24 -22.31
C GLU A 523 -20.64 8.34 -22.48
N ILE A 524 -21.34 7.21 -22.57
CA ILE A 524 -22.81 7.17 -22.67
C ILE A 524 -23.48 7.78 -21.43
N LEU A 525 -23.02 7.47 -20.22
CA LEU A 525 -23.55 8.05 -19.00
C LEU A 525 -23.32 9.58 -18.94
N GLY A 526 -22.20 10.05 -19.48
CA GLY A 526 -21.93 11.48 -19.63
C GLY A 526 -22.89 12.18 -20.59
N GLU A 527 -23.24 11.53 -21.71
CA GLU A 527 -24.21 12.04 -22.68
C GLU A 527 -25.64 12.04 -22.13
N LEU A 528 -26.01 10.98 -21.41
CA LEU A 528 -27.32 10.87 -20.76
C LEU A 528 -27.45 11.73 -19.50
N LEU A 529 -26.35 12.31 -18.99
CA LEU A 529 -26.33 13.02 -17.71
C LEU A 529 -27.44 14.08 -17.57
N PRO A 530 -27.75 14.92 -18.58
CA PRO A 530 -28.87 15.88 -18.50
C PRO A 530 -30.22 15.19 -18.27
N THR A 531 -30.52 14.13 -19.03
CA THR A 531 -31.77 13.35 -18.90
C THR A 531 -31.85 12.60 -17.57
N LEU A 532 -30.72 12.09 -17.06
CA LEU A 532 -30.63 11.46 -15.75
C LEU A 532 -30.93 12.45 -14.61
N ILE A 533 -30.38 13.67 -14.73
CA ILE A 533 -30.60 14.79 -13.79
C ILE A 533 -32.08 15.19 -13.79
N GLU A 534 -32.66 15.40 -14.96
CA GLU A 534 -34.08 15.75 -15.10
C GLU A 534 -34.97 14.69 -14.46
N ASN A 535 -34.74 13.40 -14.74
CA ASN A 535 -35.51 12.30 -14.14
C ASN A 535 -35.31 12.17 -12.62
N SER A 536 -34.17 12.62 -12.09
CA SER A 536 -33.88 12.58 -10.65
C SER A 536 -34.41 13.81 -9.88
N SER A 537 -34.94 14.81 -10.60
CA SER A 537 -35.45 16.07 -9.99
C SER A 537 -36.54 15.82 -8.94
N GLN A 538 -37.34 14.77 -9.11
CA GLN A 538 -38.37 14.35 -8.14
C GLN A 538 -37.81 13.98 -6.76
N LYS A 539 -36.49 13.77 -6.63
CA LYS A 539 -35.82 13.42 -5.37
C LYS A 539 -35.09 14.59 -4.70
N ILE A 540 -35.20 15.81 -5.27
CA ILE A 540 -34.45 16.97 -4.76
C ILE A 540 -34.77 17.24 -3.30
N GLU A 541 -36.02 17.11 -2.85
CA GLU A 541 -36.37 17.33 -1.44
C GLU A 541 -35.68 16.33 -0.51
N GLU A 542 -35.63 15.04 -0.88
CA GLU A 542 -34.94 13.99 -0.12
C GLU A 542 -33.43 14.27 -0.05
N ILE A 543 -32.83 14.66 -1.18
CA ILE A 543 -31.41 15.02 -1.28
C ILE A 543 -31.11 16.26 -0.43
N CYS A 544 -31.97 17.27 -0.49
CA CYS A 544 -31.83 18.49 0.29
C CYS A 544 -31.87 18.21 1.80
N MET A 545 -32.78 17.33 2.24
CA MET A 545 -32.78 16.87 3.64
C MET A 545 -31.47 16.15 4.00
N SER A 546 -31.00 15.23 3.16
CA SER A 546 -29.70 14.53 3.35
C SER A 546 -28.53 15.51 3.49
N LEU A 547 -28.39 16.48 2.59
CA LEU A 547 -27.30 17.46 2.63
C LEU A 547 -27.38 18.36 3.86
N ARG A 548 -28.58 18.82 4.23
CA ARG A 548 -28.79 19.67 5.42
C ARG A 548 -28.43 18.93 6.70
N THR A 549 -28.81 17.65 6.84
CA THR A 549 -28.43 16.82 7.99
C THR A 549 -26.91 16.67 8.09
N ARG A 550 -26.20 16.55 6.96
CA ARG A 550 -24.74 16.46 6.98
C ARG A 550 -24.10 17.76 7.48
N ILE A 551 -24.51 18.93 6.98
CA ILE A 551 -23.97 20.21 7.47
C ILE A 551 -24.35 20.47 8.93
N SER A 552 -25.59 20.22 9.35
CA SER A 552 -26.01 20.46 10.74
C SER A 552 -25.25 19.58 11.72
N THR A 553 -24.91 18.35 11.30
CA THR A 553 -24.04 17.47 12.08
C THR A 553 -22.61 18.01 12.15
N PHE A 554 -22.06 18.55 11.05
CA PHE A 554 -20.73 19.22 11.02
C PHE A 554 -20.66 20.51 11.86
N LYS A 555 -21.69 21.36 11.82
CA LYS A 555 -21.75 22.61 12.59
C LYS A 555 -21.98 22.37 14.10
N SER A 556 -22.69 21.28 14.46
CA SER A 556 -22.89 20.87 15.87
C SER A 556 -21.76 20.01 16.45
N THR A 557 -20.80 19.53 15.63
CA THR A 557 -19.69 18.67 16.10
C THR A 557 -18.55 19.41 16.78
N LEU A 558 -18.62 20.73 16.94
CA LEU A 558 -17.70 21.47 17.82
C LEU A 558 -17.74 21.00 19.29
N GLN A 559 -18.70 20.14 19.67
CA GLN A 559 -18.82 19.56 21.02
C GLN A 559 -19.10 18.04 21.08
N ILE A 560 -18.96 17.26 19.99
CA ILE A 560 -19.42 15.85 19.99
C ILE A 560 -18.26 14.84 19.89
N GLU A 561 -18.38 13.77 20.68
CA GLU A 561 -17.48 12.62 20.82
C GLU A 561 -16.99 12.00 19.48
N LYS A 562 -15.71 11.58 19.50
CA LYS A 562 -14.95 10.94 18.39
C LYS A 562 -15.70 9.85 17.61
N GLU A 563 -16.66 9.16 18.21
CA GLU A 563 -17.40 8.06 17.57
C GLU A 563 -18.38 8.53 16.48
N LYS A 564 -19.01 9.70 16.63
CA LYS A 564 -19.90 10.26 15.59
C LYS A 564 -19.11 10.83 14.41
N ILE A 565 -17.92 11.39 14.68
CA ILE A 565 -16.97 11.85 13.65
C ILE A 565 -16.52 10.67 12.78
N ASN A 566 -16.23 9.50 13.36
CA ASN A 566 -15.86 8.31 12.59
C ASN A 566 -16.96 7.86 11.63
N LYS A 567 -18.25 7.97 12.01
CA LYS A 567 -19.37 7.57 11.15
C LYS A 567 -19.56 8.52 9.95
N ILE A 568 -19.40 9.82 10.16
CA ILE A 568 -19.45 10.85 9.10
C ILE A 568 -18.23 10.71 8.17
N ILE A 569 -17.06 10.43 8.74
CA ILE A 569 -15.83 10.15 7.99
C ILE A 569 -15.97 8.84 7.20
N GLU A 570 -16.59 7.80 7.74
CA GLU A 570 -16.88 6.54 7.04
C GLU A 570 -17.81 6.75 5.85
N ASP A 571 -18.92 7.48 6.01
CA ASP A 571 -19.87 7.75 4.91
C ASP A 571 -19.26 8.67 3.83
N THR A 572 -18.39 9.61 4.21
CA THR A 572 -17.78 10.58 3.27
C THR A 572 -16.53 10.03 2.58
N LEU A 573 -15.76 9.13 3.21
CA LEU A 573 -14.55 8.53 2.62
C LEU A 573 -14.81 7.25 1.83
N LEU A 574 -15.87 6.49 2.14
CA LEU A 574 -16.15 5.21 1.46
C LEU A 574 -16.97 5.37 0.17
N ALA A 575 -17.71 6.48 0.02
CA ALA A 575 -18.54 6.77 -1.17
C ALA A 575 -18.57 8.27 -1.56
N PRO A 576 -17.41 8.91 -1.83
CA PRO A 576 -17.34 10.32 -2.21
C PRO A 576 -18.15 10.66 -3.48
N TYR A 577 -18.26 9.72 -4.43
CA TYR A 577 -19.04 9.86 -5.66
C TYR A 577 -20.52 10.14 -5.39
N LYS A 578 -21.08 9.62 -4.28
CA LYS A 578 -22.47 9.84 -3.91
C LYS A 578 -22.70 11.29 -3.54
N LEU A 579 -21.85 11.85 -2.68
CA LEU A 579 -21.97 13.23 -2.26
C LEU A 579 -21.78 14.20 -3.44
N VAL A 580 -20.83 13.92 -4.34
CA VAL A 580 -20.65 14.71 -5.57
C VAL A 580 -21.88 14.64 -6.47
N SER A 581 -22.50 13.47 -6.62
CA SER A 581 -23.73 13.31 -7.39
C SER A 581 -24.91 14.10 -6.81
N GLU A 582 -25.06 14.09 -5.47
CA GLU A 582 -26.08 14.85 -4.75
C GLU A 582 -25.87 16.37 -4.93
N ILE A 583 -24.62 16.85 -4.81
CA ILE A 583 -24.26 18.25 -5.04
C ILE A 583 -24.56 18.64 -6.49
N LYS A 584 -24.15 17.84 -7.47
CA LYS A 584 -24.42 18.09 -8.89
C LYS A 584 -25.91 18.29 -9.13
N LEU A 585 -26.76 17.40 -8.61
CA LEU A 585 -28.21 17.45 -8.78
C LEU A 585 -28.84 18.73 -8.22
N VAL A 586 -28.39 19.16 -7.04
CA VAL A 586 -28.89 20.39 -6.41
C VAL A 586 -28.43 21.63 -7.18
N LEU A 587 -27.16 21.66 -7.61
CA LEU A 587 -26.64 22.81 -8.33
C LEU A 587 -27.23 22.92 -9.74
N SER A 588 -27.53 21.82 -10.43
CA SER A 588 -28.06 21.84 -11.78
C SER A 588 -29.57 22.13 -11.87
N SER A 589 -30.36 21.79 -10.84
CA SER A 589 -31.83 21.87 -10.90
C SER A 589 -32.40 23.21 -10.44
N GLU A 590 -33.07 23.92 -11.34
CA GLU A 590 -33.74 25.20 -11.02
C GLU A 590 -34.82 25.09 -9.93
N GLN A 591 -35.34 23.89 -9.66
CA GLN A 591 -36.33 23.63 -8.62
C GLN A 591 -35.72 23.54 -7.21
N SER A 592 -34.39 23.49 -7.09
CA SER A 592 -33.73 23.38 -5.78
C SER A 592 -33.96 24.65 -4.93
N PRO A 593 -34.46 24.50 -3.69
CA PRO A 593 -34.62 25.63 -2.77
C PRO A 593 -33.30 26.40 -2.56
N PRO A 594 -33.32 27.75 -2.47
CA PRO A 594 -32.09 28.55 -2.33
C PRO A 594 -31.21 28.15 -1.14
N ASP A 595 -31.81 27.77 -0.02
CA ASP A 595 -31.09 27.31 1.18
C ASP A 595 -30.41 25.94 0.99
N CYS A 596 -30.96 25.08 0.11
CA CYS A 596 -30.35 23.82 -0.29
C CYS A 596 -29.17 24.05 -1.26
N VAL A 597 -29.30 25.01 -2.18
CA VAL A 597 -28.19 25.44 -3.05
C VAL A 597 -27.05 26.02 -2.22
N GLU A 598 -27.35 26.88 -1.24
CA GLU A 598 -26.37 27.40 -0.29
C GLU A 598 -25.64 26.27 0.46
N THR A 599 -26.39 25.27 0.92
CA THR A 599 -25.85 24.07 1.60
C THR A 599 -24.87 23.33 0.68
N ALA A 600 -25.24 23.06 -0.58
CA ALA A 600 -24.37 22.39 -1.55
C ALA A 600 -23.08 23.20 -1.82
N LEU A 601 -23.19 24.53 -1.95
CA LEU A 601 -22.04 25.43 -2.11
C LEU A 601 -21.13 25.41 -0.88
N GLN A 602 -21.68 25.44 0.34
CA GLN A 602 -20.89 25.36 1.59
C GLN A 602 -20.13 24.03 1.73
N ILE A 603 -20.74 22.91 1.35
CA ILE A 603 -20.04 21.61 1.31
C ILE A 603 -18.90 21.64 0.29
N THR A 604 -19.15 22.25 -0.88
CA THR A 604 -18.14 22.38 -1.94
C THR A 604 -16.96 23.25 -1.49
N VAL A 605 -17.21 24.38 -0.80
CA VAL A 605 -16.17 25.21 -0.15
C VAL A 605 -15.32 24.37 0.81
N SER A 606 -15.98 23.59 1.67
CA SER A 606 -15.28 22.75 2.65
C SER A 606 -14.42 21.67 1.97
N ALA A 607 -14.94 21.06 0.91
CA ALA A 607 -14.25 20.04 0.13
C ALA A 607 -13.00 20.60 -0.55
N VAL A 608 -13.11 21.74 -1.24
CA VAL A 608 -11.98 22.32 -1.97
C VAL A 608 -10.89 22.88 -1.04
N LYS A 609 -11.27 23.47 0.12
CA LYS A 609 -10.32 23.85 1.17
C LYS A 609 -9.58 22.63 1.74
N GLY A 610 -10.26 21.48 1.78
CA GLY A 610 -9.67 20.18 2.15
C GLY A 610 -8.85 19.52 1.03
N GLY A 611 -8.63 20.19 -0.11
CA GLY A 611 -7.85 19.69 -1.24
C GLY A 611 -8.61 18.76 -2.19
N ARG A 612 -9.95 18.73 -2.16
CA ARG A 612 -10.78 17.89 -3.03
C ARG A 612 -11.19 18.62 -4.32
N THR A 613 -10.21 18.95 -5.16
CA THR A 613 -10.45 19.68 -6.42
C THR A 613 -11.27 18.88 -7.43
N GLU A 614 -11.20 17.55 -7.35
CA GLU A 614 -11.91 16.63 -8.24
C GLU A 614 -13.44 16.72 -8.08
N TRP A 615 -13.93 17.15 -6.92
CA TRP A 615 -15.36 17.38 -6.67
C TRP A 615 -15.85 18.67 -7.34
N VAL A 616 -15.01 19.70 -7.36
CA VAL A 616 -15.34 21.00 -7.93
C VAL A 616 -15.40 20.89 -9.45
N LYS A 617 -14.39 20.24 -10.06
CA LYS A 617 -14.27 20.09 -11.52
C LYS A 617 -15.55 19.56 -12.17
N SER A 618 -16.25 18.66 -11.50
CA SER A 618 -17.50 18.05 -11.98
C SER A 618 -18.73 18.96 -12.00
N VAL A 619 -18.69 20.09 -11.29
CA VAL A 619 -19.85 20.98 -11.07
C VAL A 619 -19.57 22.44 -11.44
N ILE A 620 -18.39 22.77 -11.97
CA ILE A 620 -18.01 24.14 -12.37
C ILE A 620 -19.09 24.86 -13.21
N PRO A 621 -19.66 24.25 -14.27
CA PRO A 621 -20.68 24.92 -15.06
C PRO A 621 -21.93 25.31 -14.25
N ASP A 622 -22.36 24.43 -13.33
CA ASP A 622 -23.50 24.70 -12.46
C ASP A 622 -23.16 25.76 -11.41
N LEU A 623 -21.94 25.74 -10.87
CA LEU A 623 -21.45 26.77 -9.96
C LEU A 623 -21.46 28.16 -10.61
N ILE A 624 -20.99 28.27 -11.86
CA ILE A 624 -21.02 29.51 -12.65
C ILE A 624 -22.46 29.97 -12.88
N LYS A 625 -23.37 29.05 -13.22
CA LYS A 625 -24.80 29.35 -13.40
C LYS A 625 -25.39 29.92 -12.09
N ARG A 626 -25.21 29.22 -10.97
CA ARG A 626 -25.73 29.63 -9.65
C ARG A 626 -25.13 30.94 -9.16
N ALA A 627 -23.85 31.20 -9.43
CA ALA A 627 -23.21 32.46 -9.07
C ALA A 627 -23.92 33.69 -9.66
N LYS A 628 -24.62 33.56 -10.78
CA LYS A 628 -25.37 34.65 -11.43
C LYS A 628 -26.73 34.92 -10.80
N GLU A 629 -27.23 34.04 -9.93
CA GLU A 629 -28.57 34.14 -9.34
C GLU A 629 -28.63 35.07 -8.13
N ASN A 630 -27.59 35.08 -7.28
CA ASN A 630 -27.52 35.92 -6.07
C ASN A 630 -26.06 36.16 -5.64
N THR A 631 -25.81 37.36 -5.09
CA THR A 631 -24.58 37.78 -4.40
C THR A 631 -24.01 36.76 -3.41
N LEU A 632 -24.85 36.07 -2.61
CA LEU A 632 -24.37 35.04 -1.68
C LEU A 632 -23.74 33.85 -2.42
N PHE A 633 -24.33 33.42 -3.54
CA PHE A 633 -23.79 32.33 -4.35
C PHE A 633 -22.53 32.77 -5.10
N ALA A 634 -22.50 33.99 -5.63
CA ALA A 634 -21.30 34.58 -6.23
C ALA A 634 -20.12 34.63 -5.25
N ARG A 635 -20.38 34.98 -3.99
CA ARG A 635 -19.40 34.96 -2.89
C ARG A 635 -18.85 33.55 -2.65
N LEU A 636 -19.73 32.56 -2.44
CA LEU A 636 -19.31 31.17 -2.19
C LEU A 636 -18.55 30.60 -3.39
N PHE A 637 -18.98 30.91 -4.61
CA PHE A 637 -18.27 30.56 -5.83
C PHE A 637 -16.88 31.19 -5.92
N SER A 638 -16.71 32.46 -5.54
CA SER A 638 -15.39 33.12 -5.51
C SER A 638 -14.42 32.42 -4.55
N ILE A 639 -14.91 31.93 -3.41
CA ILE A 639 -14.12 31.13 -2.47
C ILE A 639 -13.75 29.78 -3.12
N ILE A 640 -14.71 29.08 -3.72
CA ILE A 640 -14.47 27.80 -4.40
C ILE A 640 -13.42 27.95 -5.49
N ALA A 641 -13.57 28.97 -6.35
CA ALA A 641 -12.68 29.24 -7.46
C ALA A 641 -11.26 29.58 -6.97
N TYR A 642 -11.12 30.38 -5.90
CA TYR A 642 -9.80 30.70 -5.34
C TYR A 642 -9.05 29.44 -4.93
N TYR A 643 -9.63 28.59 -4.08
CA TYR A 643 -8.97 27.37 -3.62
C TYR A 643 -8.81 26.30 -4.71
N TYR A 644 -9.73 26.22 -5.68
CA TYR A 644 -9.59 25.34 -6.84
C TYR A 644 -8.40 25.76 -7.70
N LEU A 645 -8.33 27.05 -8.06
CA LEU A 645 -7.24 27.60 -8.87
C LEU A 645 -5.90 27.62 -8.13
N MET A 646 -5.83 27.55 -6.80
CA MET A 646 -4.54 27.36 -6.10
C MET A 646 -3.88 26.02 -6.45
N ASN A 647 -4.67 25.03 -6.88
CA ASN A 647 -4.23 23.65 -7.12
C ASN A 647 -4.37 23.22 -8.59
N GLU A 648 -5.25 23.83 -9.36
CA GLU A 648 -5.57 23.45 -10.75
C GLU A 648 -5.36 24.63 -11.72
N GLU A 649 -5.22 24.32 -13.01
CA GLU A 649 -5.21 25.28 -14.12
C GLU A 649 -6.48 25.09 -14.96
N ASP A 650 -7.27 26.15 -15.13
CA ASP A 650 -8.57 26.11 -15.84
C ASP A 650 -8.88 27.47 -16.49
N GLU A 651 -8.43 27.66 -17.73
CA GLU A 651 -8.56 28.92 -18.47
C GLU A 651 -10.02 29.39 -18.60
N ARG A 652 -10.97 28.46 -18.77
CA ARG A 652 -12.39 28.79 -18.90
C ARG A 652 -12.95 29.37 -17.62
N LEU A 653 -12.56 28.79 -16.48
CA LEU A 653 -12.94 29.31 -15.17
C LEU A 653 -12.29 30.68 -14.94
N GLU A 654 -11.03 30.88 -15.34
CA GLU A 654 -10.36 32.18 -15.23
C GLU A 654 -11.13 33.28 -15.97
N GLU A 655 -11.59 33.02 -17.20
CA GLU A 655 -12.41 33.97 -17.97
C GLU A 655 -13.73 34.32 -17.27
N GLU A 656 -14.45 33.33 -16.74
CA GLU A 656 -15.71 33.58 -16.03
C GLU A 656 -15.49 34.35 -14.71
N ILE A 657 -14.37 34.09 -14.02
CA ILE A 657 -13.97 34.85 -12.83
C ILE A 657 -13.64 36.30 -13.20
N GLU A 658 -12.93 36.55 -14.29
CA GLU A 658 -12.64 37.92 -14.75
C GLU A 658 -13.91 38.73 -15.02
N ARG A 659 -14.94 38.09 -15.60
CA ARG A 659 -16.26 38.67 -15.88
C ARG A 659 -17.13 38.86 -14.63
N LEU A 660 -16.84 38.16 -13.54
CA LEU A 660 -17.67 38.20 -12.33
C LEU A 660 -17.62 39.59 -11.68
N GLN A 661 -18.77 40.27 -11.59
CA GLN A 661 -18.91 41.59 -10.97
C GLN A 661 -19.32 41.46 -9.50
N ASP A 662 -18.51 40.73 -8.74
CA ASP A 662 -18.68 40.53 -7.30
C ASP A 662 -17.46 41.07 -6.54
N ALA A 663 -17.68 41.69 -5.38
CA ALA A 663 -16.60 42.27 -4.59
C ALA A 663 -15.56 41.21 -4.17
N TYR A 664 -15.98 39.96 -4.00
CA TYR A 664 -15.14 38.84 -3.53
C TYR A 664 -14.37 38.17 -4.65
N SER A 665 -14.73 38.42 -5.91
CA SER A 665 -13.96 37.99 -7.09
C SER A 665 -12.52 38.53 -7.09
N ILE A 666 -12.21 39.56 -6.27
CA ILE A 666 -10.86 40.11 -6.13
C ILE A 666 -9.83 39.06 -5.71
N PHE A 667 -10.22 38.09 -4.87
CA PHE A 667 -9.34 37.00 -4.43
C PHE A 667 -8.91 36.09 -5.59
N PRO A 668 -9.83 35.38 -6.28
CA PRO A 668 -9.46 34.54 -7.41
C PRO A 668 -8.86 35.34 -8.57
N LYS A 669 -9.30 36.57 -8.86
CA LYS A 669 -8.66 37.45 -9.86
C LYS A 669 -7.20 37.76 -9.54
N SER A 670 -6.90 38.02 -8.26
CA SER A 670 -5.53 38.32 -7.84
C SER A 670 -4.63 37.10 -7.89
N LEU A 671 -5.17 35.90 -7.62
CA LEU A 671 -4.45 34.65 -7.82
C LEU A 671 -4.13 34.40 -9.30
N ILE A 672 -5.08 34.67 -10.21
CA ILE A 672 -4.85 34.59 -11.66
C ILE A 672 -3.71 35.53 -12.07
N LYS A 673 -3.77 36.80 -11.65
CA LYS A 673 -2.68 37.77 -11.87
C LYS A 673 -1.35 37.31 -11.29
N TYR A 674 -1.36 36.71 -10.09
CA TYR A 674 -0.17 36.12 -9.47
C TYR A 674 0.44 35.02 -10.34
N LYS A 675 -0.39 34.11 -10.87
CA LYS A 675 0.06 33.03 -11.76
C LYS A 675 0.66 33.59 -13.06
N ARG A 676 0.03 34.62 -13.64
CA ARG A 676 0.51 35.33 -14.85
C ARG A 676 1.73 36.24 -14.62
N GLY A 677 2.17 36.43 -13.38
CA GLY A 677 3.32 37.29 -13.04
C GLY A 677 3.01 38.79 -13.00
N GLU A 678 1.74 39.17 -13.02
CA GLU A 678 1.24 40.56 -13.07
C GLU A 678 1.13 41.22 -11.68
N LEU A 679 2.09 40.93 -10.78
CA LEU A 679 2.01 41.34 -9.38
C LEU A 679 1.99 42.86 -9.16
N ALA A 680 2.57 43.61 -10.09
CA ALA A 680 2.57 45.08 -10.06
C ALA A 680 1.13 45.65 -10.07
N HIS A 681 0.21 45.00 -10.80
CA HIS A 681 -1.18 45.44 -10.99
C HIS A 681 -2.14 44.97 -9.88
N LEU A 682 -1.62 44.41 -8.79
CA LEU A 682 -2.41 44.05 -7.62
C LEU A 682 -2.53 45.24 -6.66
N GLU A 683 -3.67 45.92 -6.67
CA GLU A 683 -3.99 46.99 -5.73
C GLU A 683 -5.37 46.77 -5.11
N VAL A 684 -5.46 46.93 -3.79
CA VAL A 684 -6.70 46.85 -3.02
C VAL A 684 -6.74 48.06 -2.10
N GLN A 685 -7.82 48.86 -2.18
CA GLN A 685 -7.92 50.12 -1.44
C GLN A 685 -8.16 49.91 0.05
N ASP A 686 -9.01 48.94 0.42
CA ASP A 686 -9.28 48.64 1.82
C ASP A 686 -8.08 47.95 2.50
N PRO A 687 -7.52 48.49 3.59
CA PRO A 687 -6.34 47.93 4.24
C PRO A 687 -6.52 46.53 4.82
N LEU A 688 -7.71 46.18 5.31
CA LEU A 688 -7.99 44.88 5.90
C LEU A 688 -8.06 43.81 4.81
N TRP A 689 -8.78 44.09 3.73
CA TRP A 689 -8.85 43.23 2.55
C TRP A 689 -7.50 43.06 1.88
N ALA A 690 -6.74 44.15 1.72
CA ALA A 690 -5.37 44.11 1.21
C ALA A 690 -4.50 43.18 2.06
N THR A 691 -4.62 43.27 3.39
CA THR A 691 -3.84 42.44 4.32
C THR A 691 -4.18 40.97 4.19
N ILE A 692 -5.47 40.62 4.06
CA ILE A 692 -5.90 39.24 3.90
C ILE A 692 -5.44 38.71 2.54
N LEU A 693 -5.69 39.45 1.46
CA LEU A 693 -5.32 39.05 0.12
C LEU A 693 -3.81 38.85 -0.05
N PHE A 694 -3.01 39.86 0.30
CA PHE A 694 -1.56 39.77 0.16
C PHE A 694 -0.98 38.76 1.15
N GLY A 695 -1.57 38.62 2.33
CA GLY A 695 -1.19 37.60 3.31
C GLY A 695 -1.42 36.19 2.80
N SER A 696 -2.61 35.88 2.28
CA SER A 696 -2.95 34.57 1.71
C SER A 696 -2.11 34.25 0.47
N LEU A 697 -1.86 35.22 -0.43
CA LEU A 697 -0.99 35.02 -1.58
C LEU A 697 0.48 34.86 -1.17
N ALA A 698 0.95 35.59 -0.15
CA ALA A 698 2.30 35.44 0.37
C ALA A 698 2.48 34.06 1.04
N ASP A 699 1.50 33.61 1.81
CA ASP A 699 1.52 32.27 2.41
C ASP A 699 1.51 31.17 1.35
N TYR A 700 0.73 31.36 0.28
CA TYR A 700 0.77 30.50 -0.89
C TYR A 700 2.14 30.52 -1.56
N ALA A 701 2.70 31.69 -1.86
CA ALA A 701 4.03 31.81 -2.47
C ALA A 701 5.13 31.16 -1.62
N LEU A 702 5.05 31.32 -0.29
CA LEU A 702 5.94 30.67 0.66
C LEU A 702 5.80 29.14 0.62
N SER A 703 4.56 28.63 0.58
CA SER A 703 4.25 27.20 0.50
C SER A 703 4.64 26.59 -0.86
N SER A 704 4.46 27.33 -1.95
CA SER A 704 4.85 26.99 -3.32
C SER A 704 6.34 27.23 -3.60
N LYS A 705 7.09 27.76 -2.63
CA LYS A 705 8.53 28.04 -2.70
C LYS A 705 8.92 29.08 -3.77
N ASP A 706 8.01 29.97 -4.14
CA ASP A 706 8.27 31.10 -5.03
C ASP A 706 8.76 32.31 -4.22
N LEU A 707 10.02 32.25 -3.80
CA LEU A 707 10.63 33.23 -2.87
C LEU A 707 10.64 34.67 -3.43
N ILE A 708 10.71 34.83 -4.75
CA ILE A 708 10.70 36.15 -5.41
C ILE A 708 9.32 36.77 -5.28
N LYS A 709 8.26 36.04 -5.67
CA LYS A 709 6.89 36.54 -5.54
C LYS A 709 6.50 36.71 -4.07
N PHE A 710 6.95 35.80 -3.20
CA PHE A 710 6.77 35.92 -1.75
C PHE A 710 7.33 37.23 -1.21
N ALA A 711 8.58 37.58 -1.51
CA ALA A 711 9.18 38.84 -1.04
C ALA A 711 8.39 40.08 -1.50
N PHE A 712 7.93 40.08 -2.75
CA PHE A 712 7.11 41.17 -3.30
C PHE A 712 5.75 41.29 -2.58
N LEU A 713 5.06 40.16 -2.39
CA LEU A 713 3.77 40.11 -1.71
C LEU A 713 3.89 40.44 -0.21
N TYR A 714 4.96 39.98 0.44
CA TYR A 714 5.27 40.30 1.82
C TYR A 714 5.41 41.82 2.02
N GLU A 715 6.09 42.52 1.11
CA GLU A 715 6.20 43.99 1.20
C GLU A 715 4.84 44.69 1.07
N LYS A 716 3.96 44.21 0.18
CA LYS A 716 2.58 44.72 0.06
C LYS A 716 1.78 44.43 1.34
N PHE A 717 1.87 43.21 1.86
CA PHE A 717 1.25 42.79 3.13
C PHE A 717 1.73 43.62 4.32
N ARG A 718 3.05 43.83 4.46
CA ARG A 718 3.66 44.61 5.53
C ARG A 718 3.15 46.05 5.55
N ARG A 719 2.99 46.66 4.37
CA ARG A 719 2.44 48.03 4.24
C ARG A 719 0.95 48.09 4.55
N SER A 720 0.17 47.06 4.20
CA SER A 720 -1.27 47.04 4.46
C SER A 720 -1.57 46.78 5.94
N ILE A 721 -0.91 45.79 6.56
CA ILE A 721 -1.16 45.42 7.96
C ILE A 721 -0.82 46.55 8.93
N ALA A 722 0.19 47.37 8.62
CA ALA A 722 0.54 48.56 9.39
C ALA A 722 -0.58 49.63 9.43
N LYS A 723 -1.54 49.56 8.49
CA LYS A 723 -2.70 50.46 8.41
C LYS A 723 -3.98 49.86 8.99
N VAL A 724 -3.99 48.56 9.29
CA VAL A 724 -5.17 47.87 9.85
C VAL A 724 -5.37 48.31 11.31
N LYS A 725 -6.60 48.70 11.64
CA LYS A 725 -7.02 48.99 13.02
C LYS A 725 -8.06 47.96 13.45
N GLU A 726 -7.95 47.47 14.68
CA GLU A 726 -8.95 46.55 15.24
C GLU A 726 -10.27 47.28 15.45
N ILE A 727 -11.26 46.96 14.61
CA ILE A 727 -12.63 47.47 14.68
C ILE A 727 -13.63 46.31 14.63
N SER A 728 -14.79 46.48 15.26
CA SER A 728 -15.87 45.50 15.14
C SER A 728 -16.33 45.43 13.69
N LEU A 729 -16.30 44.23 13.11
CA LEU A 729 -16.81 43.95 11.77
C LEU A 729 -18.28 43.56 11.89
N ASN A 730 -19.06 43.84 10.84
CA ASN A 730 -20.42 43.30 10.78
C ASN A 730 -20.35 41.76 10.57
N LYS A 731 -21.45 41.05 10.88
CA LYS A 731 -21.46 39.57 10.84
C LYS A 731 -21.13 39.00 9.47
N ASP A 732 -21.64 39.61 8.40
CA ASP A 732 -21.50 39.10 7.05
C ASP A 732 -20.07 39.28 6.52
N GLU A 733 -19.44 40.42 6.84
CA GLU A 733 -18.05 40.75 6.55
C GLU A 733 -17.09 39.87 7.37
N ALA A 734 -17.35 39.69 8.67
CA ALA A 734 -16.54 38.81 9.52
C ALA A 734 -16.55 37.35 9.03
N LEU A 735 -17.73 36.81 8.74
CA LEU A 735 -17.87 35.44 8.22
C LEU A 735 -17.09 35.26 6.89
N LEU A 736 -16.92 36.33 6.14
CA LEU A 736 -16.29 36.30 4.83
C LEU A 736 -14.79 36.36 4.87
N LEU A 737 -14.28 37.31 5.63
CA LEU A 737 -12.84 37.46 5.82
C LEU A 737 -12.27 36.22 6.50
N SER A 738 -13.01 35.64 7.45
CA SER A 738 -12.64 34.38 8.06
C SER A 738 -12.72 33.18 7.11
N ASP A 739 -13.52 33.22 6.04
CA ASP A 739 -13.56 32.12 5.07
C ASP A 739 -12.27 32.00 4.23
N PHE A 740 -11.57 33.10 3.95
CA PHE A 740 -10.27 33.03 3.26
C PHE A 740 -9.09 32.82 4.21
N LEU A 741 -9.22 33.27 5.47
CA LEU A 741 -8.18 33.17 6.49
C LEU A 741 -8.20 31.86 7.27
N MET A 742 -9.38 31.28 7.48
CA MET A 742 -9.60 30.22 8.46
C MET A 742 -10.27 29.00 7.82
N ALA A 743 -9.93 27.83 8.36
CA ALA A 743 -10.60 26.58 8.00
C ALA A 743 -12.08 26.60 8.39
N ILE A 744 -12.40 27.20 9.55
CA ILE A 744 -13.76 27.35 10.06
C ILE A 744 -14.10 28.85 10.13
N PRO A 745 -15.04 29.34 9.31
CA PRO A 745 -15.41 30.74 9.34
C PRO A 745 -16.10 31.13 10.65
N THR A 746 -15.92 32.37 11.06
CA THR A 746 -16.38 32.94 12.33
C THR A 746 -16.90 34.35 12.14
N THR A 747 -17.91 34.73 12.93
CA THR A 747 -18.39 36.11 13.00
C THR A 747 -17.67 36.95 14.05
N ASN A 748 -16.76 36.35 14.82
CA ASN A 748 -16.01 37.04 15.86
C ASN A 748 -14.79 37.77 15.25
N SER A 749 -14.90 39.10 15.15
CA SER A 749 -13.81 39.95 14.60
C SER A 749 -12.50 39.82 15.36
N SER A 750 -12.54 39.59 16.69
CA SER A 750 -11.31 39.44 17.50
C SER A 750 -10.51 38.19 17.10
N LEU A 751 -11.18 37.11 16.68
CA LEU A 751 -10.50 35.92 16.18
C LEU A 751 -9.83 36.19 14.83
N ILE A 752 -10.46 36.99 13.97
CA ILE A 752 -9.89 37.36 12.66
C ILE A 752 -8.59 38.16 12.85
N TYR A 753 -8.58 39.18 13.72
CA TYR A 753 -7.36 39.95 13.99
C TYR A 753 -6.26 39.11 14.65
N LYS A 754 -6.65 38.16 15.51
CA LYS A 754 -5.71 37.19 16.09
C LYS A 754 -5.06 36.32 15.01
N GLU A 755 -5.83 35.81 14.06
CA GLU A 755 -5.30 35.03 12.94
C GLU A 755 -4.40 35.87 12.02
N LEU A 756 -4.77 37.13 11.75
CA LEU A 756 -3.91 38.05 11.00
C LEU A 756 -2.57 38.31 11.73
N THR A 757 -2.60 38.38 13.05
CA THR A 757 -1.39 38.52 13.87
C THR A 757 -0.51 37.26 13.78
N LEU A 758 -1.12 36.08 13.79
CA LEU A 758 -0.41 34.82 13.60
C LEU A 758 0.18 34.69 12.20
N LEU A 759 -0.60 35.03 11.17
CA LEU A 759 -0.15 35.06 9.78
C LEU A 759 1.02 36.02 9.61
N LYS A 760 0.95 37.22 10.20
CA LYS A 760 2.07 38.17 10.21
C LYS A 760 3.34 37.54 10.78
N LYS A 761 3.25 36.91 11.96
CA LYS A 761 4.41 36.24 12.59
C LYS A 761 4.99 35.16 11.67
N ARG A 762 4.14 34.34 11.04
CA ARG A 762 4.56 33.30 10.08
C ARG A 762 5.27 33.88 8.86
N LEU A 763 4.71 34.92 8.25
CA LEU A 763 5.30 35.56 7.08
C LEU A 763 6.59 36.33 7.43
N ASP A 764 6.68 36.96 8.61
CA ASP A 764 7.90 37.56 9.14
C ASP A 764 9.02 36.50 9.27
N ALA A 765 8.70 35.32 9.83
CA ALA A 765 9.66 34.21 9.87
C ALA A 765 10.04 33.73 8.45
N GLY A 766 9.07 33.61 7.55
CA GLY A 766 9.29 33.22 6.15
C GLY A 766 10.26 34.16 5.42
N ILE A 767 10.13 35.48 5.59
CA ILE A 767 11.07 36.44 5.00
C ILE A 767 12.44 36.37 5.68
N GLY A 768 12.50 36.11 6.99
CA GLY A 768 13.74 35.82 7.70
C GLY A 768 14.51 34.66 7.08
N TYR A 769 13.84 33.53 6.80
CA TYR A 769 14.46 32.39 6.12
C TYR A 769 14.86 32.69 4.67
N THR A 770 14.03 33.44 3.96
CA THR A 770 14.32 33.85 2.57
C THR A 770 15.63 34.64 2.51
N LEU A 771 15.86 35.57 3.45
CA LEU A 771 17.09 36.37 3.55
C LEU A 771 18.35 35.52 3.74
N LEU A 772 18.26 34.37 4.44
CA LEU A 772 19.41 33.47 4.61
C LEU A 772 19.85 32.83 3.29
N LEU A 773 18.91 32.66 2.35
CA LEU A 773 19.14 32.05 1.03
C LEU A 773 19.49 33.08 -0.05
N THR A 774 19.02 34.32 0.08
CA THR A 774 19.21 35.40 -0.91
C THR A 774 20.15 36.51 -0.43
N HIS A 775 20.99 36.20 0.56
CA HIS A 775 21.94 37.12 1.17
C HIS A 775 22.82 37.87 0.12
N PRO A 776 22.86 39.22 0.13
CA PRO A 776 23.74 39.98 -0.75
C PRO A 776 25.21 39.85 -0.34
N SER A 777 26.12 39.73 -1.32
CA SER A 777 27.56 39.59 -1.05
C SER A 777 28.24 40.80 -0.42
N THR A 778 27.59 41.96 -0.49
CA THR A 778 28.06 43.22 0.09
C THR A 778 27.69 43.37 1.57
N GLU A 779 26.77 42.54 2.08
CA GLU A 779 26.24 42.66 3.44
C GLU A 779 26.98 41.76 4.42
N SER A 780 26.91 42.12 5.70
CA SER A 780 27.44 41.27 6.77
C SER A 780 26.56 40.03 6.97
N VAL A 781 27.13 38.84 6.79
CA VAL A 781 26.48 37.54 7.07
C VAL A 781 25.95 37.50 8.51
N ARG A 782 26.70 38.07 9.46
CA ARG A 782 26.28 38.16 10.87
C ARG A 782 25.01 38.99 11.03
N THR A 783 24.99 40.17 10.42
CA THR A 783 23.83 41.08 10.47
C THR A 783 22.60 40.45 9.80
N THR A 784 22.81 39.68 8.73
CA THR A 784 21.74 38.93 8.05
C THR A 784 21.14 37.86 8.96
N ILE A 785 21.98 37.10 9.67
CA ILE A 785 21.53 36.07 10.62
C ILE A 785 20.79 36.70 11.82
N GLU A 786 21.31 37.79 12.37
CA GLU A 786 20.67 38.54 13.48
C GLU A 786 19.29 39.09 13.07
N LEU A 787 19.16 39.59 11.84
CA LEU A 787 17.87 40.04 11.30
C LEU A 787 16.89 38.88 11.09
N ALA A 788 17.36 37.76 10.52
CA ALA A 788 16.54 36.57 10.32
C ALA A 788 16.01 36.01 11.65
N GLU A 789 16.84 35.98 12.69
CA GLU A 789 16.44 35.57 14.03
C GLU A 789 15.39 36.52 14.61
N LYS A 790 15.64 37.84 14.55
CA LYS A 790 14.69 38.85 15.01
C LYS A 790 13.31 38.70 14.37
N LEU A 791 13.26 38.48 13.06
CA LEU A 791 12.01 38.32 12.31
C LEU A 791 11.28 37.02 12.65
N SER A 792 12.00 35.98 13.08
CA SER A 792 11.41 34.66 13.29
C SER A 792 11.07 34.33 14.75
N ASN A 793 11.62 35.09 15.71
CA ASN A 793 11.48 34.83 17.15
C ASN A 793 10.03 34.76 17.63
N ASP A 794 9.17 35.67 17.17
CA ASP A 794 7.76 35.69 17.58
C ASP A 794 7.03 34.44 17.09
N TRP A 795 7.30 33.99 15.86
CA TRP A 795 6.74 32.75 15.33
C TRP A 795 7.22 31.51 16.07
N PHE A 796 8.53 31.42 16.34
CA PHE A 796 9.07 30.29 17.11
C PHE A 796 8.51 30.22 18.52
N SER A 797 8.20 31.36 19.13
CA SER A 797 7.56 31.39 20.44
C SER A 797 6.15 30.78 20.40
N GLU A 798 5.37 31.04 19.34
CA GLU A 798 4.07 30.42 19.12
C GLU A 798 4.17 28.92 18.82
N VAL A 799 5.15 28.51 18.00
CA VAL A 799 5.44 27.11 17.70
C VAL A 799 5.82 26.36 18.99
N TRP A 800 6.73 26.92 19.79
CA TRP A 800 7.19 26.32 21.04
C TRP A 800 6.06 26.18 22.07
N LYS A 801 5.16 27.17 22.12
CA LYS A 801 3.96 27.10 22.96
C LYS A 801 3.06 25.91 22.56
N ARG A 802 2.73 25.79 21.27
CA ARG A 802 1.93 24.67 20.72
C ARG A 802 2.58 23.32 20.98
N VAL A 803 3.89 23.24 20.80
CA VAL A 803 4.69 22.03 21.09
C VAL A 803 4.61 21.63 22.57
N LYS A 804 4.73 22.59 23.50
CA LYS A 804 4.60 22.34 24.94
C LYS A 804 3.20 21.90 25.36
N GLU A 805 2.18 22.45 24.71
CA GLU A 805 0.77 22.10 24.94
C GLU A 805 0.40 20.73 24.34
N GLY A 806 1.29 20.15 23.51
CA GLY A 806 1.08 18.84 22.88
C GLY A 806 0.15 18.87 21.66
N ASP A 807 -0.12 20.06 21.12
CA ASP A 807 -1.00 20.31 19.96
C ASP A 807 -0.19 20.93 18.81
N TYR A 808 0.67 20.12 18.20
CA TYR A 808 1.58 20.56 17.13
C TYR A 808 1.49 19.68 15.88
N THR A 809 1.82 20.30 14.76
CA THR A 809 1.79 19.70 13.42
C THR A 809 3.19 19.32 12.92
N ASP A 810 3.24 18.62 11.79
CA ASP A 810 4.49 18.33 11.09
C ASP A 810 5.23 19.64 10.70
N GLU A 811 4.50 20.71 10.35
CA GLU A 811 5.08 22.03 10.04
C GLU A 811 5.73 22.67 11.27
N ASP A 812 5.07 22.59 12.42
CA ASP A 812 5.61 23.10 13.69
C ASP A 812 6.93 22.40 14.04
N CYS A 813 7.03 21.09 13.82
CA CYS A 813 8.30 20.37 13.98
C CYS A 813 9.38 20.83 13.00
N MET A 814 9.03 21.19 11.77
CA MET A 814 10.00 21.76 10.82
C MET A 814 10.48 23.14 11.25
N ASP A 815 9.58 23.99 11.73
CA ASP A 815 9.95 25.31 12.23
C ASP A 815 10.83 25.23 13.49
N MET A 816 10.68 24.18 14.29
CA MET A 816 11.59 23.86 15.39
C MET A 816 13.00 23.50 14.90
N ILE A 817 13.14 22.66 13.87
CA ILE A 817 14.45 22.34 13.26
C ILE A 817 15.10 23.62 12.76
N LYS A 818 14.36 24.40 11.98
CA LYS A 818 14.76 25.68 11.42
C LYS A 818 15.26 26.67 12.50
N MET A 819 14.55 26.78 13.62
CA MET A 819 14.97 27.62 14.76
C MET A 819 16.35 27.20 15.29
N TYR A 820 16.59 25.91 15.50
CA TYR A 820 17.88 25.44 16.00
C TYR A 820 19.00 25.57 14.96
N GLN A 821 18.70 25.39 13.68
CA GLN A 821 19.65 25.65 12.61
C GLN A 821 20.06 27.13 12.58
N LEU A 822 19.12 28.04 12.76
CA LEU A 822 19.38 29.47 12.83
C LEU A 822 20.25 29.84 14.03
N LYS A 823 19.94 29.32 15.22
CA LYS A 823 20.77 29.48 16.43
C LYS A 823 22.19 28.93 16.21
N LEU A 824 22.30 27.76 15.60
CA LEU A 824 23.60 27.16 15.30
C LEU A 824 24.41 28.01 14.32
N MET A 825 23.80 28.48 13.24
CA MET A 825 24.46 29.37 12.27
C MET A 825 24.95 30.66 12.92
N LYS A 826 24.16 31.28 13.81
CA LYS A 826 24.55 32.47 14.56
C LYS A 826 25.79 32.20 15.42
N SER A 827 25.79 31.10 16.16
CA SER A 827 26.91 30.70 17.02
C SER A 827 28.19 30.47 16.22
N LEU A 828 28.08 29.81 15.04
CA LEU A 828 29.20 29.59 14.13
C LEU A 828 29.70 30.89 13.49
N ALA A 829 28.81 31.80 13.11
CA ALA A 829 29.17 33.10 12.54
C ALA A 829 29.92 34.00 13.55
N ASN A 830 29.58 33.91 14.83
CA ASN A 830 30.22 34.67 15.92
C ASN A 830 31.51 34.03 16.45
N GLY A 831 31.78 32.76 16.13
CA GLY A 831 32.97 32.04 16.60
C GLY A 831 32.90 31.58 18.07
N GLU A 832 31.70 31.45 18.64
CA GLU A 832 31.47 31.15 20.05
C GLU A 832 31.67 29.66 20.37
N LYS A 833 32.84 29.28 20.93
CA LYS A 833 33.24 27.87 21.14
C LYS A 833 32.35 27.05 22.08
N TYR A 834 31.53 27.67 22.94
CA TYR A 834 30.74 26.94 23.94
C TYR A 834 29.23 26.97 23.68
N GLU A 835 28.74 27.98 22.96
CA GLU A 835 27.31 28.20 22.75
C GLU A 835 26.67 27.14 21.84
N TYR A 836 27.39 26.66 20.81
CA TYR A 836 26.90 25.58 19.95
C TYR A 836 26.63 24.28 20.71
N LYS A 837 27.32 23.99 21.82
CA LYS A 837 27.10 22.76 22.59
C LYS A 837 25.73 22.76 23.27
N THR A 838 25.32 23.91 23.82
CA THR A 838 24.00 24.09 24.42
C THR A 838 22.91 23.91 23.35
N ILE A 839 23.10 24.50 22.17
CA ILE A 839 22.16 24.36 21.05
C ILE A 839 22.01 22.89 20.62
N LEU A 840 23.12 22.15 20.48
CA LEU A 840 23.07 20.72 20.15
C LEU A 840 22.43 19.88 21.25
N GLN A 841 22.54 20.28 22.52
CA GLN A 841 21.87 19.61 23.64
C GLN A 841 20.36 19.81 23.56
N ASP A 842 19.89 21.02 23.29
CA ASP A 842 18.46 21.33 23.10
C ASP A 842 17.89 20.58 21.88
N VAL A 843 18.68 20.42 20.82
CA VAL A 843 18.31 19.64 19.63
C VAL A 843 18.08 18.17 19.96
N MET A 844 18.84 17.59 20.90
CA MET A 844 18.64 16.19 21.30
C MET A 844 17.25 15.95 21.92
N ASP A 845 16.64 16.96 22.52
CA ASP A 845 15.30 16.88 23.10
C ASP A 845 14.19 16.79 22.04
N LEU A 846 14.47 17.17 20.78
CA LEU A 846 13.54 17.02 19.67
C LEU A 846 13.16 15.57 19.39
N LYS A 847 14.03 14.61 19.73
CA LYS A 847 13.77 13.18 19.49
C LYS A 847 12.53 12.67 20.21
N ASN A 848 12.21 13.23 21.38
CA ASN A 848 11.00 12.89 22.12
C ASN A 848 9.71 13.34 21.40
N MET A 849 9.82 14.32 20.49
CA MET A 849 8.71 14.89 19.71
C MET A 849 8.43 14.11 18.41
N CYS A 850 9.34 13.25 17.94
CA CYS A 850 9.18 12.44 16.71
C CYS A 850 7.97 11.48 16.73
N ASN A 851 7.40 11.16 17.90
CA ASN A 851 6.34 10.16 18.04
C ASN A 851 5.02 10.57 17.35
N GLN A 852 4.74 11.87 17.26
CA GLN A 852 3.51 12.43 16.70
C GLN A 852 3.64 12.87 15.24
N VAL A 853 4.86 13.13 14.76
CA VAL A 853 5.13 13.48 13.36
C VAL A 853 4.56 12.41 12.43
N LYS A 854 3.97 12.79 11.29
CA LYS A 854 3.44 11.84 10.30
C LYS A 854 4.44 11.62 9.16
N SER A 855 5.03 12.69 8.63
CA SER A 855 6.01 12.68 7.55
C SER A 855 7.26 11.87 7.90
N THR A 856 7.66 10.99 6.98
CA THR A 856 8.89 10.19 7.10
C THR A 856 10.14 11.03 6.93
N ASP A 857 10.09 12.03 6.06
CA ASP A 857 11.26 12.85 5.73
C ASP A 857 11.61 13.78 6.89
N ILE A 858 10.59 14.37 7.53
CA ILE A 858 10.73 15.21 8.72
C ILE A 858 11.30 14.40 9.89
N LYS A 859 10.77 13.19 10.12
CA LYS A 859 11.34 12.28 11.14
C LYS A 859 12.78 11.94 10.83
N GLY A 860 13.09 11.60 9.58
CA GLY A 860 14.44 11.28 9.14
C GLY A 860 15.40 12.45 9.40
N ALA A 861 14.99 13.68 9.10
CA ALA A 861 15.79 14.89 9.37
C ALA A 861 16.02 15.09 10.88
N ILE A 862 14.98 14.99 11.72
CA ILE A 862 15.12 15.11 13.18
C ILE A 862 16.03 14.02 13.74
N ASP A 863 15.84 12.77 13.32
CA ASP A 863 16.66 11.64 13.75
C ASP A 863 18.13 11.83 13.36
N MET A 864 18.41 12.29 12.13
CA MET A 864 19.77 12.56 11.65
C MET A 864 20.43 13.69 12.42
N ILE A 865 19.77 14.83 12.59
CA ILE A 865 20.31 15.98 13.31
C ILE A 865 20.54 15.61 14.79
N THR A 866 19.61 14.90 15.42
CA THR A 866 19.75 14.46 16.82
C THR A 866 20.91 13.48 16.98
N ASN A 867 21.01 12.49 16.08
CA ASN A 867 22.10 11.52 16.12
C ASN A 867 23.45 12.18 15.88
N LEU A 868 23.57 13.11 14.92
CA LEU A 868 24.82 13.87 14.73
C LEU A 868 25.17 14.69 15.96
N SER A 869 24.19 15.35 16.58
CA SER A 869 24.38 16.09 17.83
C SER A 869 24.93 15.19 18.93
N GLY A 870 24.36 13.99 19.10
CA GLY A 870 24.83 12.99 20.06
C GLY A 870 26.24 12.46 19.77
N VAL A 871 26.61 12.27 18.50
CA VAL A 871 27.97 11.88 18.10
C VAL A 871 28.95 13.02 18.39
N ILE A 872 28.59 14.27 18.08
CA ILE A 872 29.45 15.43 18.29
C ILE A 872 29.66 15.70 19.79
N LEU A 873 28.63 15.60 20.61
CA LEU A 873 28.71 15.89 22.05
C LEU A 873 29.32 14.73 22.84
N ASN A 874 28.83 13.51 22.59
CA ASN A 874 29.04 12.36 23.47
C ASN A 874 29.78 11.19 22.81
N ASN A 875 30.12 11.30 21.52
CA ASN A 875 30.65 10.20 20.69
C ASN A 875 29.75 8.95 20.70
N ARG A 876 28.46 9.13 20.98
CA ARG A 876 27.44 8.08 21.00
C ARG A 876 26.65 8.14 19.71
N GLN A 877 26.64 7.04 18.98
CA GLN A 877 25.82 6.87 17.79
C GLN A 877 24.67 5.91 18.13
N GLU A 878 23.45 6.33 17.88
CA GLU A 878 22.29 5.46 17.93
C GLU A 878 21.95 4.93 16.53
N GLU A 879 21.26 3.79 16.49
CA GLU A 879 20.81 3.20 15.23
C GLU A 879 19.80 4.12 14.55
N LEU A 880 20.01 4.38 13.25
CA LEU A 880 19.11 5.22 12.46
C LEU A 880 17.88 4.39 12.09
N ILE A 881 16.73 4.74 12.68
CA ILE A 881 15.48 3.97 12.54
C ILE A 881 14.78 4.30 11.21
N ILE A 882 14.92 5.54 10.72
CA ILE A 882 14.23 6.07 9.53
C ILE A 882 15.20 6.97 8.75
N SER A 883 15.27 6.81 7.42
CA SER A 883 16.03 7.69 6.53
C SER A 883 15.19 8.88 6.04
N GLY A 884 15.80 10.06 5.97
CA GLY A 884 15.25 11.26 5.29
C GLY A 884 15.54 11.26 3.79
N THR A 885 15.67 12.44 3.19
CA THR A 885 15.99 12.56 1.76
C THR A 885 17.40 12.04 1.43
N SER A 886 17.68 11.78 0.14
CA SER A 886 19.02 11.35 -0.30
C SER A 886 20.11 12.36 0.07
N LEU A 887 19.83 13.66 -0.02
CA LEU A 887 20.78 14.71 0.40
C LEU A 887 21.01 14.69 1.91
N ASP A 888 19.95 14.61 2.72
CA ASP A 888 20.06 14.54 4.19
C ASP A 888 20.92 13.34 4.62
N LEU A 889 20.69 12.19 3.97
CA LEU A 889 21.45 10.97 4.22
C LEU A 889 22.92 11.12 3.79
N ALA A 890 23.19 11.76 2.65
CA ALA A 890 24.55 12.05 2.19
C ALA A 890 25.28 12.97 3.18
N ILE A 891 24.63 14.03 3.67
CA ILE A 891 25.15 14.93 4.69
C ILE A 891 25.44 14.17 5.99
N TYR A 892 24.51 13.34 6.44
CA TYR A 892 24.65 12.53 7.66
C TYR A 892 25.84 11.57 7.57
N ILE A 893 25.90 10.77 6.51
CA ILE A 893 26.98 9.78 6.33
C ILE A 893 28.32 10.47 6.12
N GLY A 894 28.36 11.52 5.29
CA GLY A 894 29.57 12.32 5.09
C GLY A 894 30.09 12.91 6.39
N SER A 895 29.18 13.42 7.23
CA SER A 895 29.52 13.91 8.56
C SER A 895 30.09 12.84 9.48
N LEU A 896 29.54 11.62 9.47
CA LEU A 896 30.11 10.51 10.24
C LEU A 896 31.53 10.14 9.79
N ILE A 897 31.79 10.16 8.48
CA ILE A 897 33.13 9.89 7.91
C ILE A 897 34.12 10.98 8.37
N LEU A 898 33.72 12.25 8.32
CA LEU A 898 34.52 13.38 8.81
C LEU A 898 34.82 13.26 10.32
N LEU A 899 33.93 12.64 11.09
CA LEU A 899 34.11 12.31 12.51
C LEU A 899 34.86 10.98 12.76
N GLY A 900 35.41 10.35 11.72
CA GLY A 900 36.31 9.19 11.82
C GLY A 900 35.68 7.83 11.53
N ARG A 901 34.41 7.75 11.10
CA ARG A 901 33.74 6.49 10.71
C ARG A 901 34.00 6.13 9.24
N LYS A 902 35.25 5.79 8.93
CA LYS A 902 35.69 5.50 7.55
C LYS A 902 35.00 4.29 6.90
N ASP A 903 34.43 3.37 7.69
CA ASP A 903 33.67 2.22 7.19
C ASP A 903 32.43 2.59 6.37
N LYS A 904 31.98 3.85 6.45
CA LYS A 904 30.81 4.35 5.71
C LYS A 904 31.12 4.91 4.33
N GLN A 905 32.39 4.99 3.93
CA GLN A 905 32.81 5.63 2.67
C GLN A 905 32.19 4.99 1.42
N TYR A 906 32.03 3.66 1.42
CA TYR A 906 31.34 2.94 0.34
C TYR A 906 29.87 3.34 0.20
N PHE A 907 29.17 3.56 1.31
CA PHE A 907 27.76 3.97 1.28
C PHE A 907 27.62 5.43 0.82
N PHE A 908 28.53 6.31 1.24
CA PHE A 908 28.55 7.70 0.79
C PHE A 908 28.74 7.79 -0.73
N SER A 909 29.68 7.04 -1.32
CA SER A 909 29.94 7.11 -2.76
C SER A 909 28.74 6.64 -3.62
N ILE A 910 27.99 5.63 -3.15
CA ILE A 910 26.75 5.19 -3.81
C ILE A 910 25.71 6.31 -3.83
N ILE A 911 25.46 6.94 -2.67
CA ILE A 911 24.43 7.98 -2.55
C ILE A 911 24.86 9.23 -3.32
N ALA A 912 26.14 9.59 -3.25
CA ALA A 912 26.70 10.72 -3.97
C ALA A 912 26.48 10.58 -5.48
N LYS A 913 26.81 9.41 -6.04
CA LYS A 913 26.59 9.10 -7.46
C LYS A 913 25.12 9.18 -7.85
N GLN A 914 24.21 8.66 -7.01
CA GLN A 914 22.77 8.76 -7.27
C GLN A 914 22.27 10.20 -7.31
N ILE A 915 22.82 11.09 -6.48
CA ILE A 915 22.47 12.52 -6.48
C ILE A 915 23.01 13.17 -7.76
N GLU A 916 24.26 12.90 -8.14
CA GLU A 916 24.86 13.43 -9.37
C GLU A 916 24.13 13.00 -10.64
N GLU A 917 23.59 11.78 -10.69
CA GLU A 917 22.82 11.27 -11.83
C GLU A 917 21.40 11.85 -11.92
N ARG A 918 20.81 12.24 -10.78
CA ARG A 918 19.39 12.68 -10.71
C ARG A 918 19.21 14.19 -10.79
N HIS A 919 20.25 14.97 -10.51
CA HIS A 919 20.16 16.42 -10.41
C HIS A 919 21.10 17.12 -11.39
N PRO A 920 20.78 18.36 -11.83
CA PRO A 920 21.67 19.14 -12.68
C PRO A 920 23.07 19.32 -12.04
N PRO A 921 24.16 19.36 -12.83
CA PRO A 921 25.54 19.45 -12.31
C PRO A 921 25.86 20.68 -11.45
N ASP A 922 25.01 21.72 -11.52
CA ASP A 922 25.16 22.99 -10.79
C ASP A 922 24.08 23.16 -9.70
N SER A 923 23.33 22.09 -9.40
CA SER A 923 22.35 22.11 -8.31
C SER A 923 23.04 22.11 -6.94
N LEU A 924 22.34 22.62 -5.92
CA LEU A 924 22.86 22.67 -4.55
C LEU A 924 23.20 21.28 -4.01
N GLU A 925 22.38 20.28 -4.32
CA GLU A 925 22.55 18.88 -3.92
C GLU A 925 23.89 18.33 -4.43
N VAL A 926 24.15 18.48 -5.73
CA VAL A 926 25.38 18.00 -6.39
C VAL A 926 26.59 18.74 -5.84
N LEU A 927 26.51 20.07 -5.72
CA LEU A 927 27.62 20.87 -5.23
C LEU A 927 27.97 20.57 -3.76
N LEU A 928 26.97 20.38 -2.89
CA LEU A 928 27.18 19.99 -1.49
C LEU A 928 27.83 18.62 -1.36
N VAL A 929 27.35 17.62 -2.11
CA VAL A 929 27.94 16.27 -2.10
C VAL A 929 29.39 16.30 -2.58
N GLN A 930 29.68 17.04 -3.65
CA GLN A 930 31.04 17.19 -4.16
C GLN A 930 31.96 17.93 -3.18
N LEU A 931 31.45 18.91 -2.45
CA LEU A 931 32.16 19.58 -1.37
C LEU A 931 32.49 18.60 -0.23
N ILE A 932 31.51 17.79 0.20
CA ILE A 932 31.70 16.77 1.25
C ILE A 932 32.72 15.72 0.80
N ASP A 933 32.65 15.25 -0.46
CA ASP A 933 33.64 14.31 -1.03
C ASP A 933 35.06 14.90 -1.00
N ALA A 934 35.21 16.17 -1.39
CA ALA A 934 36.51 16.85 -1.34
C ALA A 934 37.05 16.96 0.11
N LEU A 935 36.17 17.23 1.09
CA LEU A 935 36.53 17.27 2.51
C LEU A 935 36.94 15.89 3.06
N ILE A 936 36.24 14.82 2.66
CA ILE A 936 36.55 13.46 3.07
C ILE A 936 37.92 13.02 2.56
N ASN A 937 38.23 13.35 1.30
CA ASN A 937 39.47 12.96 0.63
C ASN A 937 40.66 13.92 0.90
N GLU A 938 40.45 14.98 1.68
CA GLU A 938 41.47 15.99 2.03
C GLU A 938 42.11 16.70 0.82
N ASP A 939 41.38 16.82 -0.29
CA ASP A 939 41.84 17.46 -1.52
C ASP A 939 41.58 18.97 -1.48
N LYS A 940 42.57 19.73 -1.00
CA LYS A 940 42.47 21.19 -0.83
C LYS A 940 42.17 21.95 -2.13
N LYS A 941 42.81 21.55 -3.23
CA LYS A 941 42.64 22.24 -4.53
C LYS A 941 41.23 22.00 -5.07
N ARG A 942 40.73 20.77 -4.99
CA ARG A 942 39.36 20.44 -5.37
C ARG A 942 38.35 21.12 -4.44
N LEU A 943 38.63 21.20 -3.14
CA LEU A 943 37.77 21.90 -2.18
C LEU A 943 37.61 23.38 -2.53
N GLU A 944 38.70 24.11 -2.78
CA GLU A 944 38.67 25.52 -3.19
C GLU A 944 37.86 25.71 -4.48
N GLN A 945 38.07 24.86 -5.47
CA GLN A 945 37.30 24.87 -6.73
C GLN A 945 35.80 24.66 -6.51
N LYS A 946 35.41 23.78 -5.58
CA LYS A 946 33.99 23.54 -5.27
C LYS A 946 33.37 24.70 -4.50
N ILE A 947 34.12 25.36 -3.62
CA ILE A 947 33.65 26.56 -2.91
C ILE A 947 33.38 27.70 -3.89
N GLU A 948 34.32 28.00 -4.80
CA GLU A 948 34.13 29.02 -5.85
C GLU A 948 32.89 28.70 -6.70
N LYS A 949 32.78 27.46 -7.18
CA LYS A 949 31.61 27.02 -7.96
C LYS A 949 30.30 27.16 -7.17
N MET A 950 30.31 26.89 -5.86
CA MET A 950 29.15 27.13 -5.00
C MET A 950 28.83 28.60 -4.81
N LYS A 951 29.82 29.49 -4.72
CA LYS A 951 29.59 30.94 -4.63
C LYS A 951 28.98 31.50 -5.91
N ASP A 952 29.46 31.04 -7.07
CA ASP A 952 28.93 31.47 -8.37
C ASP A 952 27.47 31.06 -8.57
N ASN A 953 27.10 29.87 -8.10
CA ASN A 953 25.77 29.30 -8.34
C ASN A 953 24.79 29.51 -7.17
N TYR A 954 25.28 29.55 -5.92
CA TYR A 954 24.47 29.52 -4.70
C TYR A 954 25.06 30.39 -3.58
N TYR A 955 25.31 31.67 -3.87
CA TYR A 955 25.72 32.61 -2.82
C TYR A 955 24.61 32.80 -1.78
N SER A 956 24.91 32.52 -0.50
CA SER A 956 23.96 32.57 0.62
C SER A 956 24.68 32.77 1.95
N ALA A 957 23.95 33.23 2.98
CA ALA A 957 24.50 33.36 4.33
C ALA A 957 24.92 31.99 4.90
N MET A 958 24.17 30.94 4.55
CA MET A 958 24.48 29.56 4.96
C MET A 958 25.82 29.09 4.39
N LEU A 959 26.08 29.37 3.11
CA LEU A 959 27.34 28.99 2.46
C LEU A 959 28.52 29.74 3.09
N GLU A 960 28.38 31.04 3.35
CA GLU A 960 29.42 31.82 4.01
C GLU A 960 29.74 31.29 5.42
N VAL A 961 28.72 30.88 6.20
CA VAL A 961 28.94 30.20 7.48
C VAL A 961 29.67 28.89 7.30
N LEU A 962 29.25 28.04 6.35
CA LEU A 962 29.90 26.77 6.07
C LEU A 962 31.38 26.97 5.71
N VAL A 963 31.69 27.85 4.74
CA VAL A 963 33.05 28.13 4.27
C VAL A 963 33.96 28.58 5.41
N LYS A 964 33.48 29.43 6.33
CA LYS A 964 34.24 29.86 7.52
C LYS A 964 34.67 28.71 8.43
N VAL A 965 33.96 27.58 8.41
CA VAL A 965 34.18 26.45 9.32
C VAL A 965 34.77 25.21 8.65
N LEU A 966 35.04 25.25 7.34
CA LEU A 966 35.59 24.12 6.57
C LEU A 966 37.05 23.78 6.91
N THR A 967 37.75 24.61 7.66
CA THR A 967 39.17 24.40 8.02
C THR A 967 39.39 23.28 9.04
N ASP A 968 38.34 22.82 9.72
CA ASP A 968 38.39 21.76 10.74
C ASP A 968 37.25 20.76 10.50
N LYS A 969 37.53 19.46 10.48
CA LYS A 969 36.54 18.42 10.15
C LYS A 969 35.33 18.42 11.10
N ARG A 970 35.54 18.68 12.39
CA ARG A 970 34.46 18.69 13.38
C ARG A 970 33.60 19.94 13.26
N ARG A 971 34.21 21.09 12.95
CA ARG A 971 33.49 22.35 12.67
C ARG A 971 32.79 22.32 11.31
N ALA A 972 33.36 21.65 10.32
CA ALA A 972 32.71 21.42 9.03
C ALA A 972 31.39 20.66 9.20
N VAL A 973 31.36 19.64 10.06
CA VAL A 973 30.11 18.94 10.41
C VAL A 973 29.07 19.88 11.04
N LEU A 974 29.48 20.78 11.93
CA LEU A 974 28.56 21.79 12.49
C LEU A 974 27.99 22.70 11.39
N GLY A 975 28.81 23.09 10.41
CA GLY A 975 28.38 23.88 9.25
C GLY A 975 27.47 23.11 8.27
N LEU A 976 27.46 21.79 8.31
CA LEU A 976 26.62 20.94 7.45
C LEU A 976 25.21 20.70 8.04
N ILE A 977 25.04 20.75 9.38
CA ILE A 977 23.74 20.56 10.04
C ILE A 977 22.64 21.51 9.51
N PRO A 978 22.90 22.81 9.26
CA PRO A 978 21.91 23.71 8.67
C PRO A 978 21.36 23.26 7.32
N TYR A 979 22.03 22.35 6.61
CA TYR A 979 21.57 21.83 5.32
C TYR A 979 20.64 20.62 5.44
N ILE A 980 20.56 19.97 6.61
CA ILE A 980 19.67 18.82 6.81
C ILE A 980 18.22 19.31 6.88
N GLY A 981 17.34 18.69 6.10
CA GLY A 981 15.95 19.07 6.00
C GLY A 981 15.71 20.18 4.99
N MET A 982 16.71 20.91 4.48
CA MET A 982 16.53 22.16 3.71
C MET A 982 15.67 22.08 2.43
N TRP A 983 15.45 20.88 1.90
CA TRP A 983 14.58 20.61 0.74
C TRP A 983 13.17 21.20 0.86
N HIS A 984 12.67 21.40 2.08
CA HIS A 984 11.38 22.05 2.32
C HIS A 984 11.39 23.56 2.07
N ILE A 985 12.54 24.25 2.20
CA ILE A 985 12.66 25.70 1.95
C ILE A 985 13.19 25.95 0.53
N THR A 986 14.23 25.24 0.11
CA THR A 986 14.88 25.54 -1.18
C THR A 986 14.09 25.04 -2.38
N GLY A 987 13.36 23.93 -2.22
CA GLY A 987 12.90 23.15 -3.38
C GLY A 987 14.08 22.75 -4.29
N ASN A 988 13.85 21.90 -5.27
CA ASN A 988 14.73 21.94 -6.43
C ASN A 988 14.58 23.35 -7.02
N ARG A 989 15.67 24.11 -7.15
CA ARG A 989 15.61 25.36 -7.93
C ARG A 989 15.02 25.05 -9.31
N PRO A 990 14.17 25.94 -9.86
CA PRO A 990 13.54 25.72 -11.15
C PRO A 990 14.62 25.69 -12.24
N ARG A 991 14.73 24.57 -12.95
CA ARG A 991 15.04 24.62 -14.39
C ARG A 991 13.74 24.34 -15.11
N GLY A 992 13.10 25.40 -15.56
CA GLY A 992 12.03 25.33 -16.54
C GLY A 992 10.67 24.95 -15.98
N LEU A 993 9.67 25.65 -16.49
CA LEU A 993 8.45 25.05 -17.04
C LEU A 993 8.46 23.50 -17.09
N LEU A 994 7.39 22.92 -16.56
CA LEU A 994 6.84 21.59 -16.87
C LEU A 994 7.62 20.37 -16.33
N TYR A 995 7.16 19.80 -15.21
CA TYR A 995 6.42 18.52 -15.12
C TYR A 995 6.30 18.03 -13.66
#